data_AF-A0A1T5B2F5-F1
#
_entry.id   AF-A0A1T5B2F5-F1
#
_cell.length_a   1.000
_cell.length_b   1.000
_cell.length_c   1.000
_cell.angle_alpha   90.00
_cell.angle_beta   90.00
_cell.angle_gamma   90.00
#
_symmetry.space_group_name_H-M   'P 1'
#
loop_
_entity.id
_entity.type
_entity.pdbx_description
1 polymer ?
#
loop_
_entity_poly.entity_id
_entity_poly.type
_entity_poly.pdbx_seq_one_letter_code
_entity_poly.pdbx_strand_id
1 'polypeptide(L)'
;MKTSLLFSTIIISGLLFSCNREKTSPKPVDVVINSMSDSLPVLTLPEDADPENEDWAGIDLEPKSPVLPLFPEQEAAKFLLPEGYHIEPILTEPQIEQPGAISFDGNGRMYVLELRTYMLTADSDGTLDPKSRISRWEDKDNDGIYETGTVFVDSLIFPRFVLPYGKDCILTMESDTDNVYKYTDTTGDGKADKKEFFTNKYGRSGNVEHQQAFMYYGMDNWLYSTVNAFRVKETPNGVIREKTGYNRAQWGVTHDDDGKLWFQGGASGVPSHFQFPIHYGNYTIENELAEGFKVPYGAAVKIADMQGGMDQIRAADGSLNSVTGSAGNDIYRGDRLPSELYGQYFYGEPVARIVRQINPVVSEGLTTLHNAYQEEQSEFLRSTDPLFRPVDMTTAPDGTLYITDMYHGIIQEGQWAQKGTYLRTKIEQYQLDKVIGLGRIWRITHDSKERDKTQPKMFDKTPGELITYLEHPNGWWRDKAQQLIVLSRDQSTVPELRKVALSNKNQFARTHAIWCLEGLGALQTDLLTTLFQDPDPKIRRQAIRASETLYKSGNKSLATSYLKLLEDVNVDVALQAMLTVKFLEVPNYQKALSKIVKTNQAKGIQTVGTQILTPLKQENRWNRNEVLLSEVQQESLEKGKVIFNELCVQCHGNDGTGTPLGNGTVMAPPLSGSIRVQEHPEYIIKTILHGLEGPLDGKTYAAGIMVGNKEQSDDWVAAIASYIRNNLSNEASTVTSEYVAEVRSKTLNQKGTYRYNELIQSVPTSLPLQPDWKVTASHTAPNRIGGTASPKSAFNFEGWTTGENQKEGMWFQIEFPNALELTGLQFNSPPISRGWREGSPPPLQTFANSYEILTSKDGKNWVVLDKGEGTDQDFKLDFNPVTTKFLKFKLTSTVKDENEIPWRIRQLKLYALNTQKELSK
;
A
#
# COMPACT_ATOMS: atom_id res chain seq x y z
N MET A 1 -78.46 -37.12 40.27
CA MET A 1 -79.47 -36.13 40.74
C MET A 1 -78.73 -34.81 40.93
N LYS A 2 -78.94 -33.83 40.03
CA LYS A 2 -79.64 -32.54 40.29
C LYS A 2 -79.04 -31.82 41.52
N THR A 3 -78.48 -30.61 41.45
CA THR A 3 -78.91 -29.42 40.68
C THR A 3 -77.84 -28.32 40.67
N SER A 4 -77.89 -27.48 39.62
CA SER A 4 -77.36 -26.11 39.40
C SER A 4 -77.39 -25.15 40.60
N LEU A 5 -76.72 -23.99 40.69
CA LEU A 5 -75.97 -23.06 39.83
C LEU A 5 -75.32 -22.03 40.80
N LEU A 6 -74.15 -21.44 40.52
CA LEU A 6 -73.92 -19.97 40.58
C LEU A 6 -72.49 -19.56 40.21
N PHE A 7 -72.46 -18.43 39.49
CA PHE A 7 -71.43 -17.79 38.70
C PHE A 7 -70.15 -17.31 39.41
N SER A 8 -69.03 -17.43 38.66
CA SER A 8 -67.99 -16.44 38.35
C SER A 8 -67.28 -15.67 39.47
N THR A 9 -65.96 -15.84 39.59
CA THR A 9 -64.92 -15.04 38.88
C THR A 9 -63.57 -15.37 39.52
N ILE A 10 -62.59 -15.83 38.73
CA ILE A 10 -61.27 -16.27 39.21
C ILE A 10 -60.42 -15.04 39.56
N ILE A 11 -59.99 -14.99 40.81
CA ILE A 11 -58.91 -14.13 41.32
C ILE A 11 -57.59 -14.85 41.03
N ILE A 12 -56.70 -14.25 40.25
CA ILE A 12 -55.25 -14.53 40.34
C ILE A 12 -54.53 -13.20 40.52
N SER A 13 -53.84 -13.14 41.66
CA SER A 13 -53.09 -12.04 42.23
C SER A 13 -51.96 -11.55 41.32
N GLY A 14 -51.74 -10.23 41.38
CA GLY A 14 -50.72 -9.52 40.62
C GLY A 14 -49.29 -9.84 41.03
N LEU A 15 -48.43 -9.90 40.01
CA LEU A 15 -47.01 -9.63 40.08
C LEU A 15 -46.73 -8.59 38.99
N LEU A 16 -46.44 -7.37 39.43
CA LEU A 16 -46.02 -6.24 38.60
C LEU A 16 -44.71 -6.60 37.89
N PHE A 17 -44.77 -6.86 36.58
CA PHE A 17 -43.58 -6.77 35.74
C PHE A 17 -43.33 -5.30 35.41
N SER A 18 -42.23 -4.80 35.97
CA SER A 18 -41.60 -3.53 35.58
C SER A 18 -41.22 -3.59 34.11
N CYS A 19 -41.84 -2.74 33.27
CA CYS A 19 -41.32 -2.39 31.96
C CYS A 19 -39.94 -1.74 32.13
N ASN A 20 -38.86 -2.50 31.93
CA ASN A 20 -37.56 -1.92 31.61
C ASN A 20 -37.68 -1.29 30.23
N ARG A 21 -37.81 0.04 30.18
CA ARG A 21 -37.39 0.82 29.00
C ARG A 21 -35.90 0.59 28.85
N GLU A 22 -35.50 -0.21 27.88
CA GLU A 22 -34.15 -0.15 27.34
C GLU A 22 -33.88 1.31 26.97
N LYS A 23 -32.88 1.92 27.62
CA LYS A 23 -32.38 3.22 27.18
C LYS A 23 -31.71 2.96 25.83
N THR A 24 -32.42 3.26 24.75
CA THR A 24 -31.83 3.30 23.40
C THR A 24 -30.68 4.29 23.43
N SER A 25 -29.46 3.83 23.12
CA SER A 25 -28.32 4.73 22.94
C SER A 25 -28.69 5.86 21.97
N PRO A 26 -28.22 7.10 22.21
CA PRO A 26 -28.51 8.21 21.30
C PRO A 26 -27.96 7.89 19.89
N LYS A 27 -28.69 8.29 18.83
CA LYS A 27 -28.23 8.07 17.46
C LYS A 27 -26.95 8.89 17.21
N PRO A 28 -25.96 8.39 16.45
CA PRO A 28 -24.69 9.09 16.25
C PRO A 28 -24.84 10.52 15.71
N VAL A 29 -25.73 10.73 14.74
CA VAL A 29 -26.05 12.06 14.19
C VAL A 29 -26.55 13.01 15.29
N ASP A 30 -27.44 12.54 16.19
CA ASP A 30 -27.91 13.34 17.32
C ASP A 30 -26.76 13.67 18.29
N VAL A 31 -25.84 12.74 18.53
CA VAL A 31 -24.65 12.98 19.38
C VAL A 31 -23.80 14.10 18.81
N VAL A 32 -23.56 14.10 17.50
CA VAL A 32 -22.79 15.15 16.82
C VAL A 32 -23.51 16.49 16.90
N ILE A 33 -24.81 16.55 16.55
CA ILE A 33 -25.60 17.80 16.61
C ILE A 33 -25.57 18.38 18.03
N ASN A 34 -25.75 17.55 19.06
CA ASN A 34 -25.73 17.99 20.46
C ASN A 34 -24.33 18.42 20.95
N SER A 35 -23.26 18.13 20.21
CA SER A 35 -21.90 18.57 20.54
C SER A 35 -21.56 19.96 20.01
N MET A 36 -22.37 20.48 19.09
CA MET A 36 -22.15 21.78 18.44
C MET A 36 -22.59 22.94 19.33
N SER A 37 -21.94 24.10 19.16
CA SER A 37 -22.24 25.32 19.90
C SER A 37 -23.28 26.17 19.17
N ASP A 38 -24.29 26.64 19.90
CA ASP A 38 -25.26 27.65 19.41
C ASP A 38 -24.63 29.05 19.25
N SER A 39 -23.50 29.31 19.90
CA SER A 39 -22.75 30.55 19.72
C SER A 39 -22.00 30.52 18.39
N LEU A 40 -22.30 31.48 17.51
CA LEU A 40 -21.60 31.63 16.24
C LEU A 40 -20.23 32.28 16.46
N PRO A 41 -19.15 31.77 15.85
CA PRO A 41 -17.82 32.35 15.98
C PRO A 41 -17.78 33.72 15.29
N VAL A 42 -17.16 34.70 15.95
CA VAL A 42 -16.80 35.97 15.33
C VAL A 42 -15.36 35.84 14.86
N LEU A 43 -15.16 35.82 13.55
CA LEU A 43 -13.86 35.61 12.93
C LEU A 43 -13.30 36.93 12.43
N THR A 44 -11.99 37.11 12.61
CA THR A 44 -11.21 38.18 12.00
C THR A 44 -10.15 37.55 11.10
N LEU A 45 -9.63 38.33 10.15
CA LEU A 45 -8.44 37.90 9.43
C LEU A 45 -7.30 37.61 10.42
N PRO A 46 -6.52 36.55 10.22
CA PRO A 46 -5.27 36.34 10.94
C PRO A 46 -4.36 37.57 10.82
N GLU A 47 -3.56 37.84 11.85
CA GLU A 47 -2.71 39.04 11.92
C GLU A 47 -1.70 39.11 10.75
N ASP A 48 -1.23 37.94 10.30
CA ASP A 48 -0.28 37.80 9.19
C ASP A 48 -0.95 37.62 7.81
N ALA A 49 -2.28 37.63 7.72
CA ALA A 49 -2.99 37.45 6.45
C ALA A 49 -3.00 38.75 5.63
N ASP A 50 -2.62 38.66 4.35
CA ASP A 50 -2.74 39.76 3.40
C ASP A 50 -4.12 39.69 2.72
N PRO A 51 -5.03 40.66 2.96
CA PRO A 51 -6.37 40.65 2.38
C PRO A 51 -6.39 40.82 0.85
N GLU A 52 -5.30 41.32 0.25
CA GLU A 52 -5.16 41.47 -1.20
C GLU A 52 -4.55 40.22 -1.85
N ASN A 53 -4.08 39.26 -1.06
CA ASN A 53 -3.59 37.98 -1.57
C ASN A 53 -4.76 37.15 -2.14
N GLU A 54 -4.49 36.46 -3.24
CA GLU A 54 -5.46 35.63 -3.97
C GLU A 54 -6.14 34.53 -3.12
N ASP A 55 -5.47 34.02 -2.07
CA ASP A 55 -6.04 33.03 -1.15
C ASP A 55 -7.14 33.64 -0.25
N TRP A 56 -7.06 34.95 0.04
CA TRP A 56 -7.92 35.64 1.01
C TRP A 56 -8.86 36.68 0.38
N ALA A 57 -8.55 37.17 -0.82
CA ALA A 57 -9.29 38.24 -1.47
C ALA A 57 -10.78 37.87 -1.62
N GLY A 58 -11.65 38.69 -1.01
CA GLY A 58 -13.10 38.48 -1.03
C GLY A 58 -13.62 37.40 -0.07
N ILE A 59 -12.81 36.97 0.91
CA ILE A 59 -13.24 36.01 1.92
C ILE A 59 -14.43 36.52 2.75
N ASP A 60 -15.46 35.67 2.87
CA ASP A 60 -16.59 35.89 3.77
C ASP A 60 -16.25 35.45 5.22
N LEU A 61 -16.23 36.41 6.15
CA LEU A 61 -15.98 36.19 7.58
C LEU A 61 -17.23 36.39 8.44
N GLU A 62 -18.40 36.59 7.83
CA GLU A 62 -19.64 36.72 8.58
C GLU A 62 -19.90 35.43 9.39
N PRO A 63 -20.40 35.53 10.63
CA PRO A 63 -20.76 34.34 11.40
C PRO A 63 -21.78 33.48 10.64
N LYS A 64 -21.50 32.17 10.51
CA LYS A 64 -22.38 31.21 9.83
C LYS A 64 -22.89 30.17 10.82
N SER A 65 -24.10 29.67 10.57
CA SER A 65 -24.62 28.52 11.31
C SER A 65 -23.75 27.28 11.09
N PRO A 66 -23.62 26.40 12.09
CA PRO A 66 -22.90 25.14 11.93
C PRO A 66 -23.44 24.30 10.77
N VAL A 67 -22.56 23.59 10.09
CA VAL A 67 -22.96 22.57 9.12
C VAL A 67 -23.42 21.34 9.90
N LEU A 68 -24.73 21.13 9.95
CA LEU A 68 -25.32 20.00 10.68
C LEU A 68 -25.23 18.71 9.84
N PRO A 69 -24.84 17.58 10.44
CA PRO A 69 -24.96 16.28 9.78
C PRO A 69 -26.43 15.91 9.57
N LEU A 70 -26.69 15.21 8.47
CA LEU A 70 -27.98 14.65 8.11
C LEU A 70 -28.07 13.19 8.54
N PHE A 71 -29.28 12.65 8.69
CA PHE A 71 -29.47 11.19 8.73
C PHE A 71 -29.27 10.59 7.32
N PRO A 72 -28.95 9.28 7.19
CA PRO A 72 -28.74 8.65 5.89
C PRO A 72 -29.84 8.91 4.88
N GLU A 73 -31.12 8.80 5.26
CA GLU A 73 -32.24 9.04 4.34
C GLU A 73 -32.35 10.50 3.89
N GLN A 74 -31.89 11.43 4.74
CA GLN A 74 -31.87 12.87 4.43
C GLN A 74 -30.71 13.23 3.52
N GLU A 75 -29.53 12.64 3.71
CA GLU A 75 -28.41 12.78 2.77
C GLU A 75 -28.74 12.12 1.43
N ALA A 76 -29.37 10.95 1.42
CA ALA A 76 -29.77 10.28 0.19
C ALA A 76 -30.60 11.19 -0.73
N ALA A 77 -31.46 12.03 -0.15
CA ALA A 77 -32.27 13.02 -0.86
C ALA A 77 -31.47 14.25 -1.39
N LYS A 78 -30.18 14.39 -1.03
CA LYS A 78 -29.28 15.46 -1.48
C LYS A 78 -28.45 15.09 -2.71
N PHE A 79 -28.44 13.82 -3.09
CA PHE A 79 -27.74 13.33 -4.26
C PHE A 79 -28.50 13.65 -5.55
N LEU A 80 -27.75 14.10 -6.55
CA LEU A 80 -28.22 14.40 -7.89
C LEU A 80 -27.55 13.41 -8.83
N LEU A 81 -28.35 12.51 -9.39
CA LEU A 81 -27.93 11.43 -10.29
C LEU A 81 -28.60 11.59 -11.67
N PRO A 82 -28.06 10.95 -12.72
CA PRO A 82 -28.70 10.92 -14.02
C PRO A 82 -30.02 10.14 -13.93
N GLU A 83 -30.91 10.36 -14.90
CA GLU A 83 -32.21 9.69 -14.93
C GLU A 83 -32.06 8.15 -14.88
N GLY A 84 -32.93 7.51 -14.09
CA GLY A 84 -32.97 6.05 -13.92
C GLY A 84 -31.99 5.49 -12.89
N TYR A 85 -31.00 6.27 -12.42
CA TYR A 85 -30.08 5.85 -11.37
C TYR A 85 -30.63 6.17 -9.98
N HIS A 86 -30.40 5.26 -9.03
CA HIS A 86 -30.75 5.44 -7.62
C HIS A 86 -29.53 5.18 -6.74
N ILE A 87 -29.58 5.69 -5.52
CA ILE A 87 -28.56 5.50 -4.49
C ILE A 87 -29.21 5.06 -3.18
N GLU A 88 -28.66 4.01 -2.59
CA GLU A 88 -29.23 3.33 -1.41
C GLU A 88 -28.15 3.14 -0.34
N PRO A 89 -28.44 3.42 0.94
CA PRO A 89 -27.51 3.09 2.01
C PRO A 89 -27.49 1.59 2.25
N ILE A 90 -26.31 0.98 2.38
CA ILE A 90 -26.17 -0.46 2.64
C ILE A 90 -25.45 -0.79 3.95
N LEU A 91 -24.70 0.17 4.50
CA LEU A 91 -24.01 0.08 5.78
C LEU A 91 -23.69 1.49 6.27
N THR A 92 -24.15 1.88 7.46
CA THR A 92 -24.01 3.26 7.98
C THR A 92 -23.64 3.27 9.46
N GLU A 93 -23.34 4.45 10.01
CA GLU A 93 -23.26 4.62 11.46
C GLU A 93 -24.53 4.12 12.18
N PRO A 94 -24.44 3.57 13.42
CA PRO A 94 -23.24 3.37 14.24
C PRO A 94 -22.42 2.11 13.92
N GLN A 95 -22.78 1.34 12.88
CA GLN A 95 -22.08 0.07 12.58
C GLN A 95 -20.61 0.33 12.18
N ILE A 96 -20.39 1.37 11.39
CA ILE A 96 -19.07 1.83 10.92
C ILE A 96 -18.86 3.32 11.22
N GLU A 97 -17.60 3.73 11.22
CA GLU A 97 -17.18 5.12 11.42
C GLU A 97 -16.03 5.45 10.47
N GLN A 98 -16.08 6.62 9.82
CA GLN A 98 -15.03 7.17 8.96
C GLN A 98 -14.41 6.11 8.01
N PRO A 99 -15.23 5.41 7.18
CA PRO A 99 -14.71 4.39 6.29
C PRO A 99 -13.79 5.04 5.24
N GLY A 100 -12.60 4.47 5.07
CA GLY A 100 -11.60 4.94 4.11
C GLY A 100 -11.53 4.08 2.84
N ALA A 101 -11.87 2.80 2.94
CA ALA A 101 -11.90 1.86 1.81
C ALA A 101 -12.74 0.62 2.13
N ILE A 102 -13.26 -0.04 1.09
CA ILE A 102 -13.92 -1.35 1.21
C ILE A 102 -13.29 -2.39 0.29
N SER A 103 -13.46 -3.67 0.63
CA SER A 103 -13.07 -4.77 -0.26
C SER A 103 -13.85 -6.04 0.03
N PHE A 104 -14.11 -6.86 -0.99
CA PHE A 104 -14.87 -8.11 -0.86
C PHE A 104 -14.00 -9.35 -1.01
N ASP A 105 -14.29 -10.37 -0.20
CA ASP A 105 -13.68 -11.69 -0.32
C ASP A 105 -14.50 -12.67 -1.18
N GLY A 106 -14.01 -13.89 -1.42
CA GLY A 106 -14.66 -14.87 -2.31
C GLY A 106 -16.09 -15.30 -1.92
N ASN A 107 -16.55 -14.98 -0.70
CA ASN A 107 -17.94 -15.20 -0.29
C ASN A 107 -18.78 -13.91 -0.27
N GLY A 108 -18.27 -12.82 -0.85
CA GLY A 108 -18.95 -11.53 -0.89
C GLY A 108 -18.99 -10.80 0.45
N ARG A 109 -18.20 -11.24 1.44
CA ARG A 109 -18.14 -10.55 2.74
C ARG A 109 -17.36 -9.25 2.56
N MET A 110 -17.91 -8.14 3.05
CA MET A 110 -17.33 -6.81 2.93
C MET A 110 -16.38 -6.55 4.09
N TYR A 111 -15.13 -6.23 3.80
CA TYR A 111 -14.21 -5.67 4.78
C TYR A 111 -14.22 -4.15 4.65
N VAL A 112 -14.32 -3.46 5.78
CA VAL A 112 -14.33 -1.99 5.85
C VAL A 112 -13.11 -1.53 6.64
N LEU A 113 -12.28 -0.70 6.03
CA LEU A 113 -11.18 -0.02 6.70
C LEU A 113 -11.72 1.26 7.33
N GLU A 114 -11.69 1.35 8.65
CA GLU A 114 -12.27 2.46 9.43
C GLU A 114 -11.16 3.34 10.03
N LEU A 115 -11.09 4.59 9.59
CA LEU A 115 -10.07 5.58 9.98
C LEU A 115 -10.52 6.41 11.19
N ARG A 116 -10.86 5.71 12.29
CA ARG A 116 -11.50 6.26 13.52
C ARG A 116 -10.70 7.34 14.27
N THR A 117 -9.53 7.71 13.77
CA THR A 117 -8.65 8.74 14.34
C THR A 117 -8.38 9.89 13.38
N TYR A 118 -8.93 9.88 12.17
CA TYR A 118 -8.65 10.93 11.18
C TYR A 118 -9.34 12.24 11.56
N MET A 119 -8.56 13.30 11.78
CA MET A 119 -9.01 14.68 12.00
C MET A 119 -10.14 14.82 13.05
N LEU A 120 -9.99 14.13 14.20
CA LEU A 120 -10.94 14.22 15.31
C LEU A 120 -10.98 15.61 15.97
N THR A 121 -9.91 16.37 15.79
CA THR A 121 -9.83 17.80 16.09
C THR A 121 -9.21 18.50 14.89
N ALA A 122 -9.44 19.81 14.77
CA ALA A 122 -8.79 20.61 13.74
C ALA A 122 -7.26 20.72 13.91
N ASP A 123 -6.73 20.32 15.07
CA ASP A 123 -5.30 20.24 15.37
C ASP A 123 -4.72 18.82 15.14
N SER A 124 -5.54 17.88 14.64
CA SER A 124 -5.17 16.48 14.33
C SER A 124 -4.75 15.67 15.57
N ASP A 125 -5.28 16.00 16.75
CA ASP A 125 -4.93 15.32 17.99
C ASP A 125 -5.35 13.85 17.97
N GLY A 126 -4.43 12.96 18.38
CA GLY A 126 -4.70 11.53 18.48
C GLY A 126 -4.77 10.78 17.15
N THR A 127 -4.38 11.40 16.02
CA THR A 127 -4.40 10.76 14.69
C THR A 127 -3.66 9.43 14.65
N LEU A 128 -2.56 9.30 15.39
CA LEU A 128 -1.75 8.09 15.49
C LEU A 128 -2.06 7.23 16.72
N ASP A 129 -3.16 7.47 17.42
CA ASP A 129 -3.63 6.57 18.46
C ASP A 129 -4.05 5.22 17.85
N PRO A 130 -3.79 4.08 18.53
CA PRO A 130 -4.18 2.75 18.05
C PRO A 130 -5.67 2.49 18.30
N LYS A 131 -6.56 3.23 17.62
CA LYS A 131 -8.03 3.15 17.76
C LYS A 131 -8.77 2.84 16.46
N SER A 132 -8.06 2.90 15.33
CA SER A 132 -8.64 2.53 14.03
C SER A 132 -8.76 1.01 13.92
N ARG A 133 -9.60 0.52 13.00
CA ARG A 133 -9.87 -0.92 12.88
C ARG A 133 -10.21 -1.31 11.46
N ILE A 134 -10.25 -2.62 11.22
CA ILE A 134 -10.85 -3.22 10.03
C ILE A 134 -12.00 -4.12 10.50
N SER A 135 -13.21 -3.85 10.04
CA SER A 135 -14.39 -4.67 10.31
C SER A 135 -14.76 -5.55 9.11
N ARG A 136 -15.52 -6.61 9.36
CA ARG A 136 -16.05 -7.53 8.34
C ARG A 136 -17.57 -7.61 8.49
N TRP A 137 -18.28 -7.48 7.38
CA TRP A 137 -19.74 -7.43 7.29
C TRP A 137 -20.27 -8.41 6.26
N GLU A 138 -21.47 -8.94 6.52
CA GLU A 138 -22.14 -9.94 5.73
C GLU A 138 -23.63 -9.60 5.61
N ASP A 139 -24.16 -9.69 4.39
CA ASP A 139 -25.58 -9.73 4.08
C ASP A 139 -26.05 -11.20 4.18
N LYS A 140 -26.69 -11.57 5.29
CA LYS A 140 -27.01 -12.98 5.58
C LYS A 140 -28.33 -13.43 5.00
N ASP A 141 -29.30 -12.53 4.89
CA ASP A 141 -30.61 -12.82 4.31
C ASP A 141 -30.70 -12.45 2.81
N ASN A 142 -29.61 -11.89 2.27
CA ASN A 142 -29.45 -11.53 0.87
C ASN A 142 -30.47 -10.48 0.42
N ASP A 143 -30.84 -9.55 1.30
CA ASP A 143 -31.71 -8.41 1.01
C ASP A 143 -30.94 -7.23 0.37
N GLY A 144 -29.61 -7.27 0.42
CA GLY A 144 -28.71 -6.28 -0.15
C GLY A 144 -28.20 -5.26 0.87
N ILE A 145 -28.50 -5.43 2.16
CA ILE A 145 -27.99 -4.64 3.28
C ILE A 145 -26.95 -5.49 4.02
N TYR A 146 -25.92 -4.85 4.57
CA TYR A 146 -24.86 -5.56 5.31
C TYR A 146 -25.08 -5.38 6.82
N GLU A 147 -25.96 -6.18 7.41
CA GLU A 147 -26.44 -6.02 8.78
C GLU A 147 -25.62 -6.78 9.83
N THR A 148 -24.91 -7.84 9.44
CA THR A 148 -24.16 -8.69 10.39
C THR A 148 -22.66 -8.45 10.28
N GLY A 149 -22.00 -8.01 11.36
CA GLY A 149 -20.55 -7.78 11.31
C GLY A 149 -19.77 -8.00 12.61
N THR A 150 -18.46 -8.08 12.45
CA THR A 150 -17.46 -8.25 13.51
C THR A 150 -16.28 -7.30 13.28
N VAL A 151 -15.58 -6.96 14.37
CA VAL A 151 -14.26 -6.34 14.25
C VAL A 151 -13.25 -7.43 13.89
N PHE A 152 -12.73 -7.38 12.67
CA PHE A 152 -11.81 -8.40 12.17
C PHE A 152 -10.38 -8.19 12.71
N VAL A 153 -9.89 -6.94 12.68
CA VAL A 153 -8.65 -6.51 13.33
C VAL A 153 -8.90 -5.18 14.03
N ASP A 154 -8.52 -5.08 15.30
CA ASP A 154 -8.74 -3.90 16.15
C ASP A 154 -7.42 -3.21 16.51
N SER A 155 -7.54 -1.99 17.07
CA SER A 155 -6.44 -1.23 17.69
C SER A 155 -5.26 -0.97 16.74
N LEU A 156 -5.58 -0.65 15.49
CA LEU A 156 -4.61 -0.29 14.45
C LEU A 156 -4.29 1.21 14.50
N ILE A 157 -3.02 1.54 14.27
CA ILE A 157 -2.56 2.90 14.01
C ILE A 157 -2.80 3.20 12.53
N PHE A 158 -3.87 3.97 12.25
CA PHE A 158 -4.21 4.49 10.92
C PHE A 158 -3.94 3.47 9.79
N PRO A 159 -4.77 2.41 9.67
CA PRO A 159 -4.55 1.34 8.69
C PRO A 159 -4.52 1.90 7.27
N ARG A 160 -3.63 1.34 6.44
CA ARG A 160 -3.34 1.91 5.12
C ARG A 160 -4.10 1.28 3.98
N PHE A 161 -4.48 0.01 4.07
CA PHE A 161 -5.28 -0.68 3.06
C PHE A 161 -5.88 -1.95 3.64
N VAL A 162 -6.91 -2.49 2.99
CA VAL A 162 -7.47 -3.81 3.29
C VAL A 162 -7.59 -4.61 1.99
N LEU A 163 -6.93 -5.76 1.94
CA LEU A 163 -6.96 -6.64 0.76
C LEU A 163 -7.25 -8.09 1.18
N PRO A 164 -8.46 -8.62 0.92
CA PRO A 164 -8.72 -10.06 1.03
C PRO A 164 -7.77 -10.88 0.15
N TYR A 165 -7.11 -11.86 0.75
CA TYR A 165 -5.97 -12.58 0.15
C TYR A 165 -6.06 -14.10 0.33
N GLY A 166 -7.17 -14.68 -0.12
CA GLY A 166 -7.49 -16.08 0.09
C GLY A 166 -8.62 -16.25 1.10
N LYS A 167 -8.75 -17.47 1.64
CA LYS A 167 -9.82 -17.82 2.57
C LYS A 167 -9.54 -17.25 3.97
N ASP A 168 -10.51 -16.51 4.50
CA ASP A 168 -10.55 -15.99 5.87
C ASP A 168 -9.31 -15.15 6.27
N CYS A 169 -8.69 -14.46 5.30
CA CYS A 169 -7.50 -13.66 5.55
C CYS A 169 -7.42 -12.38 4.71
N ILE A 170 -6.76 -11.37 5.28
CA ILE A 170 -6.47 -10.09 4.63
C ILE A 170 -4.98 -9.74 4.73
N LEU A 171 -4.51 -8.91 3.81
CA LEU A 171 -3.28 -8.15 3.95
C LEU A 171 -3.59 -6.71 4.38
N THR A 172 -2.82 -6.18 5.33
CA THR A 172 -2.89 -4.77 5.75
C THR A 172 -1.55 -4.30 6.34
N MET A 173 -1.41 -3.00 6.53
CA MET A 173 -0.33 -2.36 7.28
C MET A 173 -0.80 -1.08 7.98
N GLU A 174 -0.02 -0.63 8.96
CA GLU A 174 -0.26 0.59 9.75
C GLU A 174 0.61 1.75 9.25
N SER A 175 0.17 2.99 9.47
CA SER A 175 1.00 4.18 9.21
C SER A 175 2.32 4.11 9.98
N ASP A 176 3.37 4.71 9.41
CA ASP A 176 4.70 4.79 10.03
C ASP A 176 5.40 3.44 10.28
N THR A 177 4.93 2.35 9.66
CA THR A 177 5.52 1.01 9.75
C THR A 177 6.06 0.52 8.40
N ASP A 178 7.03 -0.40 8.40
CA ASP A 178 7.59 -0.96 7.15
C ASP A 178 6.82 -2.16 6.59
N ASN A 179 6.13 -2.86 7.49
CA ASN A 179 5.77 -4.26 7.29
C ASN A 179 4.31 -4.39 6.91
N VAL A 180 4.06 -5.20 5.89
CA VAL A 180 2.74 -5.71 5.55
C VAL A 180 2.56 -7.04 6.27
N TYR A 181 1.41 -7.20 6.92
CA TYR A 181 1.06 -8.42 7.63
C TYR A 181 -0.17 -9.08 7.02
N LYS A 182 -0.17 -10.41 7.06
CA LYS A 182 -1.33 -11.25 6.79
C LYS A 182 -2.05 -11.54 8.10
N TYR A 183 -3.31 -11.16 8.19
CA TYR A 183 -4.19 -11.46 9.31
C TYR A 183 -5.15 -12.57 8.90
N THR A 184 -5.30 -13.61 9.72
CA THR A 184 -6.13 -14.78 9.40
C THR A 184 -7.04 -15.13 10.58
N ASP A 185 -8.31 -15.39 10.27
CA ASP A 185 -9.28 -16.01 11.16
C ASP A 185 -9.19 -17.54 10.95
N THR A 186 -8.60 -18.23 11.94
CA THR A 186 -8.44 -19.69 11.91
C THR A 186 -9.59 -20.42 12.58
N THR A 187 -10.50 -19.69 13.25
CA THR A 187 -11.62 -20.26 14.02
C THR A 187 -12.97 -20.14 13.31
N GLY A 188 -13.07 -19.26 12.32
CA GLY A 188 -14.30 -18.95 11.58
C GLY A 188 -15.26 -18.04 12.34
N ASP A 189 -14.83 -17.38 13.42
CA ASP A 189 -15.69 -16.51 14.26
C ASP A 189 -15.82 -15.07 13.73
N GLY A 190 -15.10 -14.74 12.67
CA GLY A 190 -15.07 -13.41 12.09
C GLY A 190 -14.00 -12.48 12.62
N LYS A 191 -13.02 -13.00 13.36
CA LYS A 191 -11.93 -12.22 13.94
C LYS A 191 -10.58 -12.85 13.61
N ALA A 192 -9.61 -12.03 13.25
CA ALA A 192 -8.26 -12.53 13.03
C ALA A 192 -7.60 -12.92 14.36
N ASP A 193 -7.23 -14.19 14.51
CA ASP A 193 -6.46 -14.70 15.65
C ASP A 193 -4.97 -14.92 15.31
N LYS A 194 -4.61 -14.86 14.02
CA LYS A 194 -3.22 -15.05 13.56
C LYS A 194 -2.72 -13.82 12.79
N LYS A 195 -1.53 -13.34 13.13
CA LYS A 195 -0.80 -12.27 12.42
C LYS A 195 0.55 -12.80 11.93
N GLU A 196 0.78 -12.79 10.62
CA GLU A 196 2.00 -13.31 9.98
C GLU A 196 2.67 -12.21 9.17
N PHE A 197 4.01 -12.09 9.26
CA PHE A 197 4.76 -11.21 8.37
C PHE A 197 4.58 -11.65 6.91
N PHE A 198 4.25 -10.71 6.02
CA PHE A 198 4.10 -10.98 4.60
C PHE A 198 5.26 -10.40 3.78
N THR A 199 5.48 -9.09 3.87
CA THR A 199 6.59 -8.40 3.20
C THR A 199 6.91 -7.06 3.86
N ASN A 200 7.95 -6.36 3.40
CA ASN A 200 8.44 -5.09 3.95
C ASN A 200 8.80 -4.08 2.86
N LYS A 201 9.52 -3.01 3.21
CA LYS A 201 9.89 -1.85 2.35
C LYS A 201 8.70 -1.01 1.88
N TYR A 202 7.62 -0.98 2.65
CA TYR A 202 6.49 -0.08 2.44
C TYR A 202 6.57 1.16 3.34
N GLY A 203 7.59 1.26 4.21
CA GLY A 203 7.61 2.25 5.26
C GLY A 203 7.78 3.69 4.78
N ARG A 204 6.91 4.55 5.30
CA ARG A 204 6.88 6.00 5.06
C ARG A 204 6.48 6.70 6.34
N SER A 205 6.78 7.99 6.43
CA SER A 205 6.36 8.86 7.52
C SER A 205 6.17 10.28 7.00
N GLY A 206 5.49 11.10 7.79
CA GLY A 206 4.98 12.42 7.43
C GLY A 206 3.47 12.38 7.38
N ASN A 207 2.88 13.42 6.78
CA ASN A 207 1.44 13.53 6.57
C ASN A 207 0.84 12.19 6.09
N VAL A 208 -0.19 11.71 6.79
CA VAL A 208 -0.83 10.41 6.52
C VAL A 208 -1.48 10.34 5.14
N GLU A 209 -1.85 11.46 4.54
CA GLU A 209 -2.37 11.56 3.18
C GLU A 209 -1.27 11.29 2.12
N HIS A 210 0.00 11.48 2.49
CA HIS A 210 1.15 11.26 1.60
C HIS A 210 1.76 9.86 1.73
N GLN A 211 1.17 8.99 2.57
CA GLN A 211 1.54 7.59 2.68
C GLN A 211 0.66 6.73 1.75
N GLN A 212 1.10 5.50 1.42
CA GLN A 212 0.30 4.57 0.61
C GLN A 212 -1.11 4.37 1.20
N ALA A 213 -2.16 4.28 0.38
CA ALA A 213 -3.56 4.16 0.84
C ALA A 213 -4.29 2.95 0.24
N PHE A 214 -3.68 2.24 -0.72
CA PHE A 214 -4.30 1.08 -1.36
C PHE A 214 -3.24 0.04 -1.71
N MET A 215 -3.63 -1.24 -1.65
CA MET A 215 -2.90 -2.37 -2.22
C MET A 215 -3.87 -3.21 -3.06
N TYR A 216 -3.47 -3.56 -4.27
CA TYR A 216 -4.33 -4.22 -5.26
C TYR A 216 -3.68 -5.48 -5.82
N TYR A 217 -4.46 -6.56 -5.95
CA TYR A 217 -4.05 -7.80 -6.62
C TYR A 217 -4.35 -7.70 -8.12
N GLY A 218 -3.32 -7.44 -8.92
CA GLY A 218 -3.47 -7.33 -10.37
C GLY A 218 -3.74 -8.68 -11.04
N MET A 219 -4.35 -8.65 -12.23
CA MET A 219 -4.57 -9.85 -13.06
C MET A 219 -3.26 -10.58 -13.40
N ASP A 220 -2.11 -9.90 -13.35
CA ASP A 220 -0.80 -10.50 -13.57
C ASP A 220 -0.23 -11.24 -12.34
N ASN A 221 -1.05 -11.43 -11.29
CA ASN A 221 -0.72 -12.07 -10.02
C ASN A 221 0.32 -11.30 -9.19
N TRP A 222 0.58 -10.04 -9.52
CA TRP A 222 1.40 -9.13 -8.74
C TRP A 222 0.53 -8.21 -7.88
N LEU A 223 1.06 -7.84 -6.71
CA LEU A 223 0.51 -6.87 -5.78
C LEU A 223 1.15 -5.51 -6.02
N TYR A 224 0.31 -4.49 -6.13
CA TYR A 224 0.71 -3.11 -6.36
C TYR A 224 0.18 -2.24 -5.24
N SER A 225 0.93 -1.22 -4.83
CA SER A 225 0.44 -0.22 -3.89
C SER A 225 0.61 1.19 -4.45
N THR A 226 -0.20 2.12 -3.97
CA THR A 226 0.03 3.55 -4.25
C THR A 226 1.38 4.01 -3.67
N VAL A 227 1.92 5.11 -4.20
CA VAL A 227 3.20 5.76 -3.83
C VAL A 227 4.48 4.96 -4.13
N ASN A 228 4.44 3.62 -4.08
CA ASN A 228 5.61 2.77 -4.26
C ASN A 228 5.88 2.41 -5.72
N ALA A 229 7.14 2.55 -6.14
CA ALA A 229 7.61 2.24 -7.50
C ALA A 229 8.14 0.80 -7.60
N PHE A 230 7.39 -0.14 -7.00
CA PHE A 230 7.66 -1.56 -7.09
C PHE A 230 6.37 -2.35 -6.94
N ARG A 231 6.41 -3.61 -7.37
CA ARG A 231 5.37 -4.62 -7.21
C ARG A 231 5.93 -5.85 -6.49
N VAL A 232 5.07 -6.59 -5.79
CA VAL A 232 5.48 -7.83 -5.09
C VAL A 232 4.61 -9.01 -5.50
N LYS A 233 5.14 -10.23 -5.44
CA LYS A 233 4.39 -11.46 -5.77
C LYS A 233 4.76 -12.57 -4.80
N GLU A 234 3.75 -13.24 -4.27
CA GLU A 234 3.96 -14.43 -3.45
C GLU A 234 4.23 -15.64 -4.34
N THR A 235 5.37 -16.30 -4.10
CA THR A 235 5.75 -17.56 -4.73
C THR A 235 5.84 -18.66 -3.67
N PRO A 236 5.89 -19.95 -4.04
CA PRO A 236 6.16 -21.05 -3.09
C PRO A 236 7.49 -20.92 -2.32
N ASN A 237 8.36 -20.02 -2.76
CA ASN A 237 9.69 -19.77 -2.23
C ASN A 237 9.80 -18.44 -1.45
N GLY A 238 8.69 -17.73 -1.27
CA GLY A 238 8.62 -16.43 -0.59
C GLY A 238 8.13 -15.30 -1.50
N VAL A 239 8.07 -14.10 -0.95
CA VAL A 239 7.65 -12.90 -1.68
C VAL A 239 8.81 -12.33 -2.48
N ILE A 240 8.65 -12.23 -3.80
CA ILE A 240 9.60 -11.55 -4.69
C ILE A 240 9.14 -10.11 -4.95
N ARG A 241 10.08 -9.23 -5.26
CA ARG A 241 9.84 -7.81 -5.59
C ARG A 241 10.44 -7.45 -6.94
N GLU A 242 9.75 -6.59 -7.68
CA GLU A 242 10.22 -6.04 -8.94
C GLU A 242 9.95 -4.54 -9.02
N LYS A 243 10.92 -3.77 -9.54
CA LYS A 243 10.77 -2.32 -9.73
C LYS A 243 9.72 -2.01 -10.79
N THR A 244 9.05 -0.88 -10.63
CA THR A 244 8.10 -0.33 -11.62
C THR A 244 8.42 1.14 -11.89
N GLY A 245 7.69 1.77 -12.81
CA GLY A 245 7.62 3.23 -12.86
C GLY A 245 7.04 3.81 -11.56
N TYR A 246 7.34 5.08 -11.30
CA TYR A 246 6.70 5.86 -10.23
C TYR A 246 5.23 6.09 -10.59
N ASN A 247 4.28 5.65 -9.75
CA ASN A 247 2.85 5.78 -10.03
C ASN A 247 2.27 7.17 -9.73
N ARG A 248 2.98 8.04 -9.00
CA ARG A 248 2.50 9.39 -8.60
C ARG A 248 1.09 9.39 -8.00
N ALA A 249 0.69 8.26 -7.41
CA ALA A 249 -0.65 8.03 -6.94
C ALA A 249 -0.64 7.92 -5.43
N GLN A 250 -1.70 8.44 -4.82
CA GLN A 250 -1.83 8.46 -3.37
C GLN A 250 -3.06 7.66 -2.95
N TRP A 251 -4.21 7.93 -3.58
CA TRP A 251 -5.52 7.52 -3.06
C TRP A 251 -6.32 6.68 -4.06
N GLY A 252 -5.70 5.72 -4.74
CA GLY A 252 -6.48 4.73 -5.48
C GLY A 252 -5.67 3.92 -6.49
N VAL A 253 -6.07 2.67 -6.67
CA VAL A 253 -5.57 1.78 -7.72
C VAL A 253 -6.61 0.73 -8.07
N THR A 254 -6.81 0.50 -9.37
CA THR A 254 -7.63 -0.60 -9.91
C THR A 254 -6.99 -1.13 -11.20
N HIS A 255 -7.64 -2.05 -11.89
CA HIS A 255 -7.27 -2.49 -13.23
C HIS A 255 -8.48 -2.67 -14.16
N ASP A 256 -8.24 -2.59 -15.47
CA ASP A 256 -9.23 -2.97 -16.47
C ASP A 256 -9.20 -4.48 -16.77
N ASP A 257 -10.05 -4.95 -17.69
CA ASP A 257 -10.10 -6.35 -18.11
C ASP A 257 -8.86 -6.84 -18.87
N ASP A 258 -8.04 -5.91 -19.35
CA ASP A 258 -6.75 -6.24 -19.93
C ASP A 258 -5.67 -6.35 -18.83
N GLY A 259 -5.98 -6.06 -17.56
CA GLY A 259 -5.05 -6.05 -16.43
C GLY A 259 -4.03 -4.92 -16.54
N LYS A 260 -4.39 -3.82 -17.23
CA LYS A 260 -3.64 -2.58 -17.17
C LYS A 260 -4.07 -1.85 -15.90
N LEU A 261 -3.10 -1.41 -15.10
CA LEU A 261 -3.39 -0.68 -13.88
C LEU A 261 -3.79 0.76 -14.16
N TRP A 262 -4.67 1.27 -13.32
CA TRP A 262 -5.13 2.64 -13.31
C TRP A 262 -4.97 3.17 -11.90
N PHE A 263 -4.20 4.25 -11.75
CA PHE A 263 -3.95 4.85 -10.46
C PHE A 263 -4.65 6.21 -10.34
N GLN A 264 -5.05 6.57 -9.13
CA GLN A 264 -5.64 7.88 -8.83
C GLN A 264 -4.64 8.78 -8.10
N GLY A 265 -4.32 9.92 -8.72
CA GLY A 265 -3.52 10.97 -8.10
C GLY A 265 -4.38 11.76 -7.10
N GLY A 266 -3.92 11.81 -5.85
CA GLY A 266 -4.61 12.54 -4.77
C GLY A 266 -4.49 14.04 -4.97
N ALA A 267 -3.33 14.59 -4.63
CA ALA A 267 -3.05 16.03 -4.73
C ALA A 267 -3.07 16.59 -6.17
N SER A 268 -2.88 15.74 -7.20
CA SER A 268 -3.02 16.18 -8.60
C SER A 268 -4.47 16.22 -9.08
N GLY A 269 -5.39 15.56 -8.37
CA GLY A 269 -6.82 15.48 -8.71
C GLY A 269 -7.15 14.70 -10.00
N VAL A 270 -6.19 13.98 -10.58
CA VAL A 270 -6.35 13.33 -11.89
C VAL A 270 -5.78 11.92 -11.91
N PRO A 271 -6.32 11.01 -12.74
CA PRO A 271 -5.75 9.67 -12.94
C PRO A 271 -4.31 9.74 -13.45
N SER A 272 -3.51 8.74 -13.12
CA SER A 272 -2.11 8.66 -13.51
C SER A 272 -1.73 7.24 -13.97
N HIS A 273 -0.74 7.17 -14.87
CA HIS A 273 -0.11 5.93 -15.35
C HIS A 273 -1.06 4.87 -15.92
N PHE A 274 -2.08 5.30 -16.66
CA PHE A 274 -3.11 4.46 -17.30
C PHE A 274 -2.82 4.14 -18.77
N GLN A 275 -1.68 4.55 -19.33
CA GLN A 275 -1.33 4.31 -20.74
C GLN A 275 -0.95 2.86 -20.98
N PHE A 276 -0.06 2.33 -20.14
CA PHE A 276 0.51 0.99 -20.25
C PHE A 276 0.68 0.38 -18.86
N PRO A 277 0.82 -0.96 -18.73
CA PRO A 277 1.19 -1.56 -17.46
C PRO A 277 2.47 -0.95 -16.88
N ILE A 278 2.39 -0.44 -15.65
CA ILE A 278 3.41 0.45 -15.05
C ILE A 278 4.81 -0.17 -14.89
N HIS A 279 4.93 -1.49 -14.88
CA HIS A 279 6.23 -2.17 -14.79
C HIS A 279 7.07 -2.00 -16.07
N TYR A 280 6.48 -1.57 -17.19
CA TYR A 280 7.22 -1.20 -18.40
C TYR A 280 7.84 0.20 -18.37
N GLY A 281 7.64 0.94 -17.27
CA GLY A 281 8.13 2.30 -17.07
C GLY A 281 7.14 3.39 -17.47
N ASN A 282 7.57 4.64 -17.31
CA ASN A 282 6.75 5.82 -17.56
C ASN A 282 7.15 6.46 -18.90
N TYR A 283 6.16 6.79 -19.72
CA TYR A 283 6.32 7.48 -20.99
C TYR A 283 5.60 8.82 -20.94
N THR A 284 6.21 9.86 -21.48
CA THR A 284 5.56 11.17 -21.60
C THR A 284 4.60 11.14 -22.78
N ILE A 285 3.30 11.32 -22.53
CA ILE A 285 2.26 11.39 -23.55
C ILE A 285 1.66 12.80 -23.52
N GLU A 286 1.68 13.48 -24.66
CA GLU A 286 1.03 14.78 -24.79
C GLU A 286 -0.50 14.59 -24.90
N ASN A 287 -1.25 15.48 -24.27
CA ASN A 287 -2.73 15.54 -24.36
C ASN A 287 -3.44 14.22 -23.98
N GLU A 288 -2.93 13.50 -22.97
CA GLU A 288 -3.59 12.30 -22.44
C GLU A 288 -4.87 12.59 -21.64
N LEU A 289 -5.09 13.85 -21.27
CA LEU A 289 -6.33 14.36 -20.69
C LEU A 289 -6.94 15.36 -21.69
N ALA A 290 -8.25 15.25 -21.92
CA ALA A 290 -8.97 16.20 -22.77
C ALA A 290 -8.92 17.63 -22.20
N GLU A 291 -9.07 18.63 -23.07
CA GLU A 291 -9.20 20.02 -22.64
C GLU A 291 -10.36 20.17 -21.65
N GLY A 292 -10.17 20.95 -20.58
CA GLY A 292 -11.19 21.15 -19.55
C GLY A 292 -11.36 20.00 -18.56
N PHE A 293 -10.64 18.88 -18.70
CA PHE A 293 -10.78 17.71 -17.84
C PHE A 293 -10.64 18.02 -16.34
N LYS A 294 -9.79 18.98 -15.97
CA LYS A 294 -9.56 19.35 -14.57
C LYS A 294 -10.71 20.15 -13.94
N VAL A 295 -11.64 20.68 -14.71
CA VAL A 295 -12.75 21.50 -14.20
C VAL A 295 -13.82 20.56 -13.62
N PRO A 296 -14.13 20.62 -12.30
CA PRO A 296 -15.24 19.87 -11.72
C PRO A 296 -16.55 20.63 -11.86
N TYR A 297 -17.67 19.92 -11.97
CA TYR A 297 -19.01 20.52 -12.06
C TYR A 297 -19.93 20.06 -10.92
N GLY A 298 -19.49 20.31 -9.68
CA GLY A 298 -20.27 20.01 -8.47
C GLY A 298 -21.54 20.86 -8.32
N ALA A 299 -22.41 20.45 -7.40
CA ALA A 299 -23.56 21.28 -7.02
C ALA A 299 -23.12 22.45 -6.12
N ALA A 300 -23.99 23.45 -5.96
CA ALA A 300 -23.72 24.59 -5.08
C ALA A 300 -23.75 24.15 -3.60
N VAL A 301 -22.56 23.83 -3.07
CA VAL A 301 -22.36 23.39 -1.68
C VAL A 301 -22.39 24.56 -0.68
N LYS A 302 -22.10 25.78 -1.18
CA LYS A 302 -22.14 27.06 -0.45
C LYS A 302 -21.24 27.14 0.80
N ILE A 303 -20.27 26.24 0.91
CA ILE A 303 -19.17 26.38 1.87
C ILE A 303 -17.86 26.46 1.09
N ALA A 304 -17.06 27.45 1.46
CA ALA A 304 -15.81 27.81 0.83
C ALA A 304 -14.61 27.12 1.52
N ASP A 305 -14.70 25.80 1.78
CA ASP A 305 -13.75 25.05 2.62
C ASP A 305 -12.55 24.45 1.85
N MET A 306 -12.08 25.15 0.81
CA MET A 306 -11.01 24.67 -0.06
C MET A 306 -9.65 25.06 0.52
N GLN A 307 -8.72 24.10 0.63
CA GLN A 307 -7.40 24.32 1.22
C GLN A 307 -6.60 25.43 0.53
N GLY A 308 -6.73 25.58 -0.78
CA GLY A 308 -6.01 26.60 -1.57
C GLY A 308 -6.50 28.03 -1.33
N GLY A 309 -7.68 28.23 -0.74
CA GLY A 309 -8.23 29.57 -0.54
C GLY A 309 -9.25 29.97 -1.60
N MET A 310 -9.51 31.26 -1.71
CA MET A 310 -10.51 31.85 -2.61
C MET A 310 -10.17 31.65 -4.09
N ASP A 311 -8.90 31.49 -4.45
CA ASP A 311 -8.42 31.22 -5.80
C ASP A 311 -8.92 29.86 -6.38
N GLN A 312 -9.27 28.90 -5.51
CA GLN A 312 -9.83 27.61 -5.87
C GLN A 312 -11.36 27.62 -5.98
N ILE A 313 -12.01 28.76 -5.74
CA ILE A 313 -13.46 28.86 -5.54
C ILE A 313 -14.12 29.59 -6.70
N ARG A 314 -15.22 29.02 -7.21
CA ARG A 314 -16.13 29.75 -8.09
C ARG A 314 -17.00 30.69 -7.25
N ALA A 315 -16.71 31.98 -7.33
CA ALA A 315 -17.38 33.02 -6.56
C ALA A 315 -18.92 33.01 -6.67
N ALA A 316 -19.48 32.53 -7.79
CA ALA A 316 -20.92 32.49 -8.02
C ALA A 316 -21.67 31.53 -7.07
N ASP A 317 -21.09 30.38 -6.71
CA ASP A 317 -21.78 29.32 -5.97
C ASP A 317 -20.95 28.65 -4.86
N GLY A 318 -19.68 29.05 -4.69
CA GLY A 318 -18.78 28.50 -3.69
C GLY A 318 -18.21 27.12 -4.04
N SER A 319 -18.43 26.62 -5.26
CA SER A 319 -17.91 25.31 -5.68
C SER A 319 -16.44 25.37 -6.10
N LEU A 320 -15.78 24.22 -6.07
CA LEU A 320 -14.38 24.07 -6.47
C LEU A 320 -14.19 24.35 -7.97
N ASN A 321 -13.14 25.05 -8.39
CA ASN A 321 -12.90 25.41 -9.80
C ASN A 321 -11.97 24.45 -10.57
N SER A 322 -11.16 23.67 -9.86
CA SER A 322 -10.25 22.64 -10.39
C SER A 322 -10.21 21.47 -9.41
N VAL A 323 -10.15 20.23 -9.90
CA VAL A 323 -9.91 19.05 -9.05
C VAL A 323 -8.62 19.21 -8.23
N THR A 324 -8.66 18.84 -6.95
CA THR A 324 -7.54 19.04 -6.01
C THR A 324 -7.27 17.86 -5.10
N GLY A 325 -8.28 17.00 -4.85
CA GLY A 325 -8.22 16.00 -3.79
C GLY A 325 -8.88 14.67 -4.17
N SER A 326 -8.76 14.27 -5.43
CA SER A 326 -9.52 13.15 -5.98
C SER A 326 -9.07 11.82 -5.35
N ALA A 327 -10.02 11.06 -4.82
CA ALA A 327 -9.80 9.88 -4.01
C ALA A 327 -10.69 8.72 -4.45
N GLY A 328 -10.13 7.53 -4.31
CA GLY A 328 -10.71 6.26 -4.68
C GLY A 328 -10.93 6.13 -6.18
N ASN A 329 -10.91 4.91 -6.70
CA ASN A 329 -11.26 4.71 -8.09
C ASN A 329 -11.63 3.26 -8.40
N ASP A 330 -12.48 3.08 -9.41
CA ASP A 330 -12.68 1.79 -10.03
C ASP A 330 -12.96 1.89 -11.54
N ILE A 331 -12.61 0.84 -12.28
CA ILE A 331 -13.12 0.64 -13.63
C ILE A 331 -14.38 -0.20 -13.46
N TYR A 332 -15.54 0.34 -13.83
CA TYR A 332 -16.80 -0.38 -13.66
C TYR A 332 -16.81 -1.62 -14.58
N ARG A 333 -16.76 -2.79 -13.96
CA ARG A 333 -16.77 -4.10 -14.65
C ARG A 333 -17.92 -4.98 -14.18
N GLY A 334 -18.93 -4.38 -13.57
CA GLY A 334 -20.16 -5.03 -13.16
C GLY A 334 -21.13 -5.17 -14.32
N ASP A 335 -22.16 -5.99 -14.15
CA ASP A 335 -23.15 -6.30 -15.17
C ASP A 335 -24.56 -5.79 -14.84
N ARG A 336 -24.74 -5.11 -13.70
CA ARG A 336 -26.05 -4.66 -13.17
C ARG A 336 -26.31 -3.15 -13.24
N LEU A 337 -25.46 -2.39 -13.93
CA LEU A 337 -25.73 -1.02 -14.39
C LEU A 337 -25.80 -1.00 -15.93
N PRO A 338 -26.22 0.13 -16.55
CA PRO A 338 -26.28 0.25 -18.01
C PRO A 338 -24.96 -0.14 -18.69
N SER A 339 -25.07 -0.86 -19.82
CA SER A 339 -23.93 -1.54 -20.46
C SER A 339 -22.86 -0.58 -20.98
N GLU A 340 -23.22 0.66 -21.28
CA GLU A 340 -22.34 1.72 -21.70
C GLU A 340 -21.34 2.13 -20.62
N LEU A 341 -21.63 1.87 -19.33
CA LEU A 341 -20.70 2.13 -18.24
C LEU A 341 -19.56 1.10 -18.16
N TYR A 342 -19.73 -0.07 -18.78
CA TYR A 342 -18.76 -1.15 -18.68
C TYR A 342 -17.40 -0.70 -19.27
N GLY A 343 -16.34 -0.76 -18.46
CA GLY A 343 -15.00 -0.31 -18.83
C GLY A 343 -14.75 1.18 -18.64
N GLN A 344 -15.74 1.96 -18.15
CA GLN A 344 -15.54 3.35 -17.78
C GLN A 344 -14.89 3.48 -16.40
N TYR A 345 -14.12 4.55 -16.22
CA TYR A 345 -13.39 4.81 -14.98
C TYR A 345 -14.18 5.77 -14.09
N PHE A 346 -14.30 5.47 -12.81
CA PHE A 346 -14.94 6.30 -11.81
C PHE A 346 -13.96 6.68 -10.72
N TYR A 347 -14.03 7.93 -10.25
CA TYR A 347 -13.31 8.38 -9.06
C TYR A 347 -14.11 9.41 -8.28
N GLY A 348 -13.87 9.51 -6.97
CA GLY A 348 -14.48 10.50 -6.10
C GLY A 348 -13.65 11.79 -6.03
N GLU A 349 -14.31 12.94 -5.89
CA GLU A 349 -13.65 14.20 -5.53
C GLU A 349 -14.30 14.76 -4.25
N PRO A 350 -13.80 14.38 -3.06
CA PRO A 350 -14.34 14.77 -1.76
C PRO A 350 -14.44 16.28 -1.52
N VAL A 351 -13.58 17.08 -2.15
CA VAL A 351 -13.63 18.54 -2.02
C VAL A 351 -14.74 19.14 -2.89
N ALA A 352 -15.05 18.55 -4.05
CA ALA A 352 -16.14 19.00 -4.91
C ALA A 352 -17.48 18.30 -4.61
N ARG A 353 -17.50 17.24 -3.79
CA ARG A 353 -18.68 16.45 -3.39
C ARG A 353 -19.31 15.75 -4.60
N ILE A 354 -18.45 15.16 -5.45
CA ILE A 354 -18.85 14.52 -6.70
C ILE A 354 -18.25 13.13 -6.84
N VAL A 355 -18.90 12.30 -7.66
CA VAL A 355 -18.26 11.15 -8.32
C VAL A 355 -18.22 11.45 -9.80
N ARG A 356 -17.03 11.36 -10.39
CA ARG A 356 -16.81 11.59 -11.81
C ARG A 356 -16.81 10.28 -12.58
N GLN A 357 -17.43 10.30 -13.76
CA GLN A 357 -17.36 9.25 -14.77
C GLN A 357 -16.44 9.68 -15.91
N ILE A 358 -15.47 8.83 -16.24
CA ILE A 358 -14.51 9.04 -17.32
C ILE A 358 -14.74 8.01 -18.42
N ASN A 359 -14.84 8.52 -19.64
CA ASN A 359 -14.82 7.72 -20.86
C ASN A 359 -13.38 7.67 -21.43
N PRO A 360 -12.67 6.53 -21.32
CA PRO A 360 -11.36 6.35 -21.92
C PRO A 360 -11.48 6.07 -23.42
N VAL A 361 -10.84 6.89 -24.26
CA VAL A 361 -10.79 6.70 -25.71
C VAL A 361 -9.40 6.22 -26.12
N VAL A 362 -9.32 5.03 -26.71
CA VAL A 362 -8.05 4.48 -27.23
C VAL A 362 -7.95 4.74 -28.74
N SER A 363 -6.90 5.43 -29.16
CA SER A 363 -6.60 5.68 -30.57
C SER A 363 -5.12 5.41 -30.84
N GLU A 364 -4.84 4.56 -31.83
CA GLU A 364 -3.47 4.25 -32.27
C GLU A 364 -2.53 3.82 -31.13
N GLY A 365 -3.06 3.08 -30.14
CA GLY A 365 -2.32 2.57 -28.99
C GLY A 365 -2.13 3.56 -27.83
N LEU A 366 -2.74 4.75 -27.88
CA LEU A 366 -2.71 5.74 -26.80
C LEU A 366 -4.11 5.97 -26.26
N THR A 367 -4.21 6.21 -24.95
CA THR A 367 -5.46 6.49 -24.24
C THR A 367 -5.59 7.99 -23.96
N THR A 368 -6.74 8.58 -24.30
CA THR A 368 -7.13 9.93 -23.87
C THR A 368 -8.36 9.84 -22.97
N LEU A 369 -8.36 10.56 -21.85
CA LEU A 369 -9.45 10.55 -20.88
C LEU A 369 -10.37 11.75 -21.07
N HIS A 370 -11.68 11.48 -21.09
CA HIS A 370 -12.73 12.48 -21.24
C HIS A 370 -13.69 12.41 -20.05
N ASN A 371 -14.06 13.56 -19.45
CA ASN A 371 -15.16 13.60 -18.51
C ASN A 371 -16.48 13.40 -19.28
N ALA A 372 -17.24 12.36 -18.92
CA ALA A 372 -18.44 11.95 -19.65
C ALA A 372 -19.58 12.99 -19.61
N TYR A 373 -19.57 13.92 -18.65
CA TYR A 373 -20.61 14.94 -18.45
C TYR A 373 -20.11 16.37 -18.69
N GLN A 374 -18.98 16.51 -19.39
CA GLN A 374 -18.34 17.80 -19.57
C GLN A 374 -19.17 18.76 -20.44
N GLU A 375 -19.85 18.25 -21.47
CA GLU A 375 -20.67 19.06 -22.37
C GLU A 375 -21.91 19.64 -21.65
N GLU A 376 -22.48 18.86 -20.73
CA GLU A 376 -23.60 19.26 -19.88
C GLU A 376 -23.16 20.12 -18.68
N GLN A 377 -21.85 20.33 -18.48
CA GLN A 377 -21.28 20.96 -17.30
C GLN A 377 -21.83 20.32 -16.01
N SER A 378 -21.77 18.99 -15.96
CA SER A 378 -22.26 18.17 -14.84
C SER A 378 -21.23 17.10 -14.47
N GLU A 379 -21.59 16.26 -13.50
CA GLU A 379 -20.86 15.06 -13.09
C GLU A 379 -21.85 13.91 -12.93
N PHE A 380 -21.34 12.67 -12.86
CA PHE A 380 -22.16 11.49 -12.70
C PHE A 380 -22.99 11.54 -11.41
N LEU A 381 -22.34 11.82 -10.27
CA LEU A 381 -23.03 12.07 -9.00
C LEU A 381 -22.57 13.41 -8.46
N ARG A 382 -23.52 14.24 -8.04
CA ARG A 382 -23.25 15.49 -7.29
C ARG A 382 -24.04 15.47 -5.99
N SER A 383 -23.45 15.94 -4.90
CA SER A 383 -24.18 16.15 -3.65
C SER A 383 -24.34 17.63 -3.33
N THR A 384 -25.50 17.99 -2.78
CA THR A 384 -25.72 19.29 -2.13
C THR A 384 -25.44 19.26 -0.63
N ASP A 385 -25.09 18.09 -0.08
CA ASP A 385 -24.61 17.96 1.30
C ASP A 385 -23.11 18.31 1.35
N PRO A 386 -22.69 19.33 2.14
CA PRO A 386 -21.28 19.67 2.34
C PRO A 386 -20.41 18.55 2.94
N LEU A 387 -21.01 17.58 3.60
CA LEU A 387 -20.33 16.52 4.34
C LEU A 387 -20.15 15.22 3.53
N PHE A 388 -20.69 15.14 2.32
CA PHE A 388 -20.47 14.00 1.43
C PHE A 388 -19.01 13.94 0.97
N ARG A 389 -18.27 12.92 1.39
CA ARG A 389 -16.83 12.72 1.09
C ARG A 389 -16.62 11.36 0.42
N PRO A 390 -16.85 11.22 -0.91
CA PRO A 390 -16.63 9.97 -1.63
C PRO A 390 -15.13 9.67 -1.76
N VAL A 391 -14.62 8.79 -0.91
CA VAL A 391 -13.17 8.48 -0.79
C VAL A 391 -12.77 7.14 -1.40
N ASP A 392 -13.74 6.25 -1.64
CA ASP A 392 -13.51 4.95 -2.29
C ASP A 392 -14.74 4.45 -3.06
N MET A 393 -14.54 3.58 -4.04
CA MET A 393 -15.60 3.00 -4.86
C MET A 393 -15.19 1.63 -5.36
N THR A 394 -16.16 0.73 -5.51
CA THR A 394 -15.87 -0.67 -5.81
C THR A 394 -17.02 -1.31 -6.57
N THR A 395 -16.71 -1.96 -7.67
CA THR A 395 -17.60 -2.91 -8.35
C THR A 395 -17.87 -4.08 -7.41
N ALA A 396 -19.11 -4.20 -6.96
CA ALA A 396 -19.51 -5.17 -5.95
C ALA A 396 -19.79 -6.57 -6.56
N PRO A 397 -19.83 -7.64 -5.74
CA PRO A 397 -20.17 -8.99 -6.18
C PRO A 397 -21.55 -9.08 -6.85
N ASP A 398 -22.49 -8.24 -6.40
CA ASP A 398 -23.85 -8.13 -6.94
C ASP A 398 -23.92 -7.44 -8.32
N GLY A 399 -22.78 -7.02 -8.87
CA GLY A 399 -22.62 -6.39 -10.18
C GLY A 399 -22.97 -4.91 -10.22
N THR A 400 -23.24 -4.27 -9.09
CA THR A 400 -23.45 -2.82 -8.98
C THR A 400 -22.16 -2.09 -8.55
N LEU A 401 -22.23 -0.75 -8.39
CA LEU A 401 -21.11 0.08 -7.95
C LEU A 401 -21.39 0.60 -6.53
N TYR A 402 -20.46 0.37 -5.60
CA TYR A 402 -20.56 0.90 -4.24
C TYR A 402 -19.66 2.13 -4.09
N ILE A 403 -20.07 3.08 -3.24
CA ILE A 403 -19.33 4.30 -2.91
C ILE A 403 -19.12 4.34 -1.40
N THR A 404 -17.88 4.51 -0.98
CA THR A 404 -17.45 4.73 0.39
C THR A 404 -17.44 6.22 0.67
N ASP A 405 -18.32 6.65 1.56
CA ASP A 405 -18.44 8.02 2.01
C ASP A 405 -17.95 8.14 3.46
N MET A 406 -16.88 8.91 3.65
CA MET A 406 -16.32 9.12 4.98
C MET A 406 -17.28 9.90 5.90
N TYR A 407 -18.22 10.66 5.32
CA TYR A 407 -19.18 11.55 5.99
C TYR A 407 -18.57 12.37 7.14
N HIS A 408 -17.64 13.25 6.78
CA HIS A 408 -16.75 13.92 7.72
C HIS A 408 -16.62 15.42 7.45
N GLY A 409 -16.49 16.22 8.51
CA GLY A 409 -16.39 17.67 8.40
C GLY A 409 -15.07 18.15 7.79
N ILE A 410 -13.94 17.62 8.27
CA ILE A 410 -12.60 17.98 7.80
C ILE A 410 -12.06 16.86 6.91
N ILE A 411 -11.66 17.15 5.67
CA ILE A 411 -11.12 16.15 4.72
C ILE A 411 -9.65 16.38 4.37
N GLN A 412 -8.99 17.34 5.02
CA GLN A 412 -7.57 17.62 4.87
C GLN A 412 -6.86 17.44 6.22
N GLU A 413 -5.66 16.87 6.18
CA GLU A 413 -4.86 16.60 7.36
C GLU A 413 -4.37 17.89 8.05
N GLY A 414 -4.08 17.77 9.34
CA GLY A 414 -3.77 18.90 10.24
C GLY A 414 -2.67 19.84 9.76
N GLN A 415 -1.74 19.40 8.90
CA GLN A 415 -0.74 20.28 8.29
C GLN A 415 -1.38 21.45 7.53
N TRP A 416 -2.58 21.26 6.98
CA TRP A 416 -3.32 22.27 6.22
C TRP A 416 -4.32 23.07 7.08
N ALA A 417 -4.72 22.52 8.24
CA ALA A 417 -5.76 23.06 9.13
C ALA A 417 -5.21 23.80 10.38
N GLN A 418 -3.94 24.20 10.35
CA GLN A 418 -3.29 24.91 11.46
C GLN A 418 -3.97 26.26 11.74
N LYS A 419 -3.92 26.71 13.00
CA LYS A 419 -4.41 28.05 13.39
C LYS A 419 -3.74 29.14 12.54
N GLY A 420 -4.56 30.08 12.07
CA GLY A 420 -4.14 31.16 11.18
C GLY A 420 -4.21 30.83 9.69
N THR A 421 -4.51 29.59 9.28
CA THR A 421 -4.70 29.29 7.85
C THR A 421 -6.12 29.66 7.37
N TYR A 422 -6.26 29.83 6.05
CA TYR A 422 -7.56 30.00 5.40
C TYR A 422 -8.52 28.85 5.76
N LEU A 423 -8.06 27.60 5.59
CA LEU A 423 -8.88 26.42 5.85
C LEU A 423 -9.33 26.37 7.31
N ARG A 424 -8.45 26.67 8.26
CA ARG A 424 -8.82 26.70 9.68
C ARG A 424 -9.89 27.74 9.99
N THR A 425 -9.82 28.90 9.34
CA THR A 425 -10.84 29.95 9.46
C THR A 425 -12.21 29.42 9.05
N LYS A 426 -12.28 28.64 7.96
CA LYS A 426 -13.52 28.01 7.48
C LYS A 426 -13.98 26.84 8.35
N ILE A 427 -13.07 26.01 8.83
CA ILE A 427 -13.37 24.94 9.78
C ILE A 427 -14.06 25.51 11.02
N GLU A 428 -13.51 26.58 11.60
CA GLU A 428 -14.09 27.24 12.77
C GLU A 428 -15.42 27.92 12.42
N GLN A 429 -15.51 28.63 11.29
CA GLN A 429 -16.72 29.33 10.83
C GLN A 429 -17.96 28.43 10.80
N TYR A 430 -17.78 27.19 10.36
CA TYR A 430 -18.86 26.21 10.18
C TYR A 430 -18.87 25.08 11.22
N GLN A 431 -17.97 25.13 12.22
CA GLN A 431 -17.75 24.09 13.23
C GLN A 431 -17.54 22.68 12.62
N LEU A 432 -16.78 22.60 11.52
CA LEU A 432 -16.56 21.34 10.78
C LEU A 432 -15.79 20.31 11.62
N ASP A 433 -15.01 20.74 12.59
CA ASP A 433 -14.28 19.88 13.52
C ASP A 433 -15.19 19.05 14.44
N LYS A 434 -16.49 19.39 14.52
CA LYS A 434 -17.47 18.63 15.32
C LYS A 434 -18.06 17.44 14.57
N VAL A 435 -18.02 17.43 13.24
CA VAL A 435 -18.62 16.36 12.43
C VAL A 435 -17.64 15.20 12.29
N ILE A 436 -17.64 14.34 13.31
CA ILE A 436 -16.75 13.18 13.45
C ILE A 436 -17.56 11.93 13.83
N GLY A 437 -17.00 10.73 13.63
CA GLY A 437 -17.62 9.47 14.07
C GLY A 437 -18.88 9.04 13.29
N LEU A 438 -19.03 9.52 12.06
CA LEU A 438 -20.08 9.12 11.11
C LEU A 438 -19.43 8.43 9.90
N GLY A 439 -20.21 7.81 9.01
CA GLY A 439 -19.66 7.20 7.79
C GLY A 439 -20.58 6.18 7.14
N ARG A 440 -20.58 6.13 5.81
CA ARG A 440 -21.62 5.46 5.02
C ARG A 440 -21.05 4.73 3.82
N ILE A 441 -21.61 3.56 3.52
CA ILE A 441 -21.42 2.89 2.24
C ILE A 441 -22.74 2.93 1.48
N TRP A 442 -22.66 3.39 0.24
CA TRP A 442 -23.78 3.57 -0.67
C TRP A 442 -23.70 2.58 -1.82
N ARG A 443 -24.84 2.10 -2.31
CA ARG A 443 -24.96 1.33 -3.56
C ARG A 443 -25.64 2.17 -4.63
N ILE A 444 -25.08 2.17 -5.83
CA ILE A 444 -25.72 2.71 -7.04
C ILE A 444 -26.50 1.60 -7.75
N THR A 445 -27.77 1.84 -8.05
CA THR A 445 -28.64 0.95 -8.85
C THR A 445 -29.21 1.69 -10.05
N HIS A 446 -29.86 0.97 -10.97
CA HIS A 446 -30.52 1.57 -12.14
C HIS A 446 -31.81 0.82 -12.51
N ASP A 447 -32.85 1.54 -12.93
CA ASP A 447 -34.17 0.99 -13.26
C ASP A 447 -34.15 -0.13 -14.31
N SER A 448 -33.16 -0.13 -15.19
CA SER A 448 -33.04 -1.12 -16.26
C SER A 448 -32.57 -2.50 -15.80
N LYS A 449 -32.01 -2.62 -14.59
CA LYS A 449 -31.40 -3.87 -14.11
C LYS A 449 -31.54 -4.00 -12.59
N GLU A 450 -32.06 -5.13 -12.14
CA GLU A 450 -31.95 -5.53 -10.73
C GLU A 450 -30.52 -5.96 -10.39
N ARG A 451 -30.12 -5.75 -9.13
CA ARG A 451 -28.88 -6.33 -8.58
C ARG A 451 -28.90 -7.86 -8.68
N ASP A 452 -27.73 -8.46 -8.75
CA ASP A 452 -27.61 -9.91 -8.63
C ASP A 452 -27.93 -10.35 -7.20
N LYS A 453 -28.79 -11.35 -7.06
CA LYS A 453 -29.16 -11.98 -5.79
C LYS A 453 -28.40 -13.30 -5.58
N THR A 454 -27.42 -13.60 -6.42
CA THR A 454 -26.58 -14.79 -6.27
C THR A 454 -25.50 -14.51 -5.22
N GLN A 455 -25.66 -15.08 -4.03
CA GLN A 455 -24.67 -14.94 -2.97
C GLN A 455 -23.38 -15.69 -3.35
N PRO A 456 -22.19 -15.04 -3.33
CA PRO A 456 -20.93 -15.72 -3.60
C PRO A 456 -20.61 -16.76 -2.53
N LYS A 457 -20.16 -17.94 -2.98
CA LYS A 457 -19.75 -19.06 -2.12
C LYS A 457 -18.47 -19.70 -2.64
N MET A 458 -17.50 -18.91 -3.09
CA MET A 458 -16.28 -19.44 -3.72
C MET A 458 -15.41 -20.23 -2.75
N PHE A 459 -15.45 -19.96 -1.45
CA PHE A 459 -14.68 -20.74 -0.47
C PHE A 459 -15.22 -22.16 -0.23
N ASP A 460 -16.43 -22.46 -0.73
CA ASP A 460 -17.04 -23.79 -0.71
C ASP A 460 -16.75 -24.58 -2.01
N LYS A 461 -16.03 -23.97 -2.97
CA LYS A 461 -15.72 -24.55 -4.28
C LYS A 461 -14.30 -25.08 -4.34
N THR A 462 -14.13 -26.19 -5.08
CA THR A 462 -12.81 -26.67 -5.48
C THR A 462 -12.18 -25.72 -6.51
N PRO A 463 -10.84 -25.66 -6.63
CA PRO A 463 -10.18 -24.87 -7.66
C PRO A 463 -10.65 -25.19 -9.09
N GLY A 464 -10.99 -26.44 -9.39
CA GLY A 464 -11.55 -26.85 -10.68
C GLY A 464 -12.95 -26.26 -10.94
N GLU A 465 -13.82 -26.19 -9.93
CA GLU A 465 -15.14 -25.55 -10.07
C GLU A 465 -15.03 -24.04 -10.27
N LEU A 466 -14.03 -23.38 -9.67
CA LEU A 466 -13.80 -21.95 -9.82
C LEU A 466 -13.47 -21.53 -11.26
N ILE A 467 -12.97 -22.45 -12.11
CA ILE A 467 -12.69 -22.17 -13.53
C ILE A 467 -13.94 -21.66 -14.26
N THR A 468 -15.14 -22.12 -13.84
CA THR A 468 -16.41 -21.68 -14.43
C THR A 468 -16.70 -20.19 -14.22
N TYR A 469 -16.14 -19.58 -13.18
CA TYR A 469 -16.31 -18.15 -12.93
C TYR A 469 -15.38 -17.27 -13.77
N LEU A 470 -14.38 -17.84 -14.47
CA LEU A 470 -13.49 -17.05 -15.34
C LEU A 470 -14.21 -16.44 -16.55
N GLU A 471 -15.40 -16.93 -16.88
CA GLU A 471 -16.26 -16.38 -17.94
C GLU A 471 -17.42 -15.51 -17.42
N HIS A 472 -17.50 -15.30 -16.10
CA HIS A 472 -18.60 -14.55 -15.46
C HIS A 472 -18.67 -13.11 -16.01
N PRO A 473 -19.86 -12.52 -16.25
CA PRO A 473 -19.98 -11.18 -16.82
C PRO A 473 -19.42 -10.07 -15.91
N ASN A 474 -19.62 -10.17 -14.60
CA ASN A 474 -19.00 -9.28 -13.62
C ASN A 474 -17.53 -9.63 -13.38
N GLY A 475 -16.63 -8.67 -13.61
CA GLY A 475 -15.18 -8.81 -13.45
C GLY A 475 -14.70 -9.14 -12.04
N TRP A 476 -15.45 -8.76 -11.01
CA TRP A 476 -15.15 -9.14 -9.63
C TRP A 476 -15.07 -10.66 -9.45
N TRP A 477 -16.04 -11.39 -10.04
CA TRP A 477 -16.10 -12.85 -9.96
C TRP A 477 -14.89 -13.50 -10.64
N ARG A 478 -14.49 -12.97 -11.79
CA ARG A 478 -13.34 -13.47 -12.55
C ARG A 478 -12.03 -13.26 -11.78
N ASP A 479 -11.82 -12.04 -11.28
CA ASP A 479 -10.62 -11.66 -10.52
C ASP A 479 -10.50 -12.50 -9.24
N LYS A 480 -11.59 -12.67 -8.49
CA LYS A 480 -11.58 -13.47 -7.25
C LYS A 480 -11.40 -14.96 -7.54
N ALA A 481 -12.07 -15.50 -8.56
CA ALA A 481 -11.86 -16.90 -8.95
C ALA A 481 -10.42 -17.17 -9.37
N GLN A 482 -9.81 -16.31 -10.19
CA GLN A 482 -8.39 -16.42 -10.54
C GLN A 482 -7.51 -16.36 -9.28
N GLN A 483 -7.70 -15.36 -8.40
CA GLN A 483 -6.91 -15.22 -7.18
C GLN A 483 -6.97 -16.51 -6.35
N LEU A 484 -8.15 -17.09 -6.16
CA LEU A 484 -8.32 -18.31 -5.36
C LEU A 484 -7.73 -19.55 -6.05
N ILE A 485 -7.85 -19.68 -7.36
CA ILE A 485 -7.17 -20.75 -8.13
C ILE A 485 -5.65 -20.63 -7.93
N VAL A 486 -5.08 -19.45 -8.12
CA VAL A 486 -3.62 -19.24 -8.00
C VAL A 486 -3.13 -19.47 -6.57
N LEU A 487 -3.84 -18.94 -5.56
CA LEU A 487 -3.47 -19.12 -4.16
C LEU A 487 -3.65 -20.56 -3.67
N SER A 488 -4.54 -21.36 -4.28
CA SER A 488 -4.68 -22.79 -3.96
C SER A 488 -3.44 -23.61 -4.30
N ARG A 489 -2.63 -23.12 -5.26
CA ARG A 489 -1.47 -23.83 -5.84
C ARG A 489 -1.81 -25.22 -6.43
N ASP A 490 -3.09 -25.50 -6.68
CA ASP A 490 -3.56 -26.80 -7.14
C ASP A 490 -3.24 -27.03 -8.62
N GLN A 491 -2.23 -27.87 -8.86
CA GLN A 491 -1.76 -28.25 -10.20
C GLN A 491 -2.77 -29.13 -10.96
N SER A 492 -3.79 -29.70 -10.31
CA SER A 492 -4.79 -30.55 -10.97
C SER A 492 -5.66 -29.78 -11.97
N THR A 493 -5.72 -28.45 -11.83
CA THR A 493 -6.48 -27.54 -12.71
C THR A 493 -5.82 -27.28 -14.06
N VAL A 494 -4.50 -27.51 -14.17
CA VAL A 494 -3.67 -27.14 -15.34
C VAL A 494 -4.20 -27.67 -16.67
N PRO A 495 -4.64 -28.96 -16.80
CA PRO A 495 -5.14 -29.47 -18.07
C PRO A 495 -6.39 -28.73 -18.57
N GLU A 496 -7.34 -28.43 -17.67
CA GLU A 496 -8.57 -27.72 -18.05
C GLU A 496 -8.27 -26.24 -18.32
N LEU A 497 -7.44 -25.57 -17.52
CA LEU A 497 -7.00 -24.20 -17.78
C LEU A 497 -6.32 -24.06 -19.15
N ARG A 498 -5.45 -25.02 -19.53
CA ARG A 498 -4.83 -25.04 -20.86
C ARG A 498 -5.86 -25.18 -21.97
N LYS A 499 -6.88 -26.02 -21.79
CA LYS A 499 -7.99 -26.17 -22.74
C LYS A 499 -8.81 -24.87 -22.85
N VAL A 500 -9.11 -24.23 -21.72
CA VAL A 500 -9.82 -22.94 -21.69
C VAL A 500 -9.04 -21.87 -22.44
N ALA A 501 -7.75 -21.69 -22.14
CA ALA A 501 -6.88 -20.71 -22.81
C ALA A 501 -6.85 -20.88 -24.33
N LEU A 502 -6.79 -22.13 -24.82
CA LEU A 502 -6.70 -22.44 -26.25
C LEU A 502 -8.01 -22.32 -27.00
N SER A 503 -9.15 -22.62 -26.37
CA SER A 503 -10.37 -22.96 -27.12
C SER A 503 -11.70 -22.44 -26.57
N ASN A 504 -11.75 -21.84 -25.37
CA ASN A 504 -13.00 -21.27 -24.86
C ASN A 504 -13.46 -20.11 -25.79
N LYS A 505 -14.76 -19.97 -26.00
CA LYS A 505 -15.34 -18.89 -26.82
C LYS A 505 -15.30 -17.53 -26.12
N ASN A 506 -15.34 -17.51 -24.79
CA ASN A 506 -15.30 -16.29 -23.99
C ASN A 506 -13.85 -15.81 -23.86
N GLN A 507 -13.55 -14.65 -24.41
CA GLN A 507 -12.21 -14.06 -24.38
C GLN A 507 -11.70 -13.81 -22.95
N PHE A 508 -12.55 -13.37 -22.01
CA PHE A 508 -12.14 -13.16 -20.61
C PHE A 508 -11.70 -14.47 -19.97
N ALA A 509 -12.46 -15.55 -20.19
CA ALA A 509 -12.11 -16.87 -19.68
C ALA A 509 -10.74 -17.33 -20.16
N ARG A 510 -10.44 -17.11 -21.45
CA ARG A 510 -9.13 -17.41 -22.03
C ARG A 510 -8.02 -16.57 -21.38
N THR A 511 -8.24 -15.26 -21.24
CA THR A 511 -7.29 -14.34 -20.60
C THR A 511 -6.98 -14.75 -19.16
N HIS A 512 -8.00 -14.95 -18.33
CA HIS A 512 -7.81 -15.37 -16.95
C HIS A 512 -7.17 -16.77 -16.86
N ALA A 513 -7.49 -17.69 -17.78
CA ALA A 513 -6.84 -19.01 -17.79
C ALA A 513 -5.33 -18.92 -18.09
N ILE A 514 -4.90 -18.02 -18.98
CA ILE A 514 -3.47 -17.74 -19.22
C ILE A 514 -2.80 -17.27 -17.92
N TRP A 515 -3.43 -16.35 -17.20
CA TRP A 515 -2.88 -15.82 -15.94
C TRP A 515 -2.99 -16.79 -14.77
N CYS A 516 -3.97 -17.69 -14.74
CA CYS A 516 -3.99 -18.81 -13.80
C CYS A 516 -2.80 -19.74 -14.05
N LEU A 517 -2.53 -20.11 -15.31
CA LEU A 517 -1.37 -20.92 -15.66
C LEU A 517 -0.05 -20.24 -15.31
N GLU A 518 0.04 -18.91 -15.47
CA GLU A 518 1.19 -18.12 -15.04
C GLU A 518 1.37 -18.18 -13.52
N GLY A 519 0.31 -17.90 -12.76
CA GLY A 519 0.34 -17.87 -11.29
C GLY A 519 0.61 -19.23 -10.66
N LEU A 520 0.19 -20.32 -11.32
CA LEU A 520 0.47 -21.70 -10.95
C LEU A 520 1.88 -22.17 -11.36
N GLY A 521 2.64 -21.36 -12.09
CA GLY A 521 3.96 -21.75 -12.62
C GLY A 521 3.88 -22.83 -13.70
N ALA A 522 2.75 -22.95 -14.38
CA ALA A 522 2.42 -24.02 -15.32
C ALA A 522 2.42 -23.60 -16.80
N LEU A 523 2.82 -22.36 -17.11
CA LEU A 523 2.98 -21.90 -18.49
C LEU A 523 4.01 -22.74 -19.25
N GLN A 524 3.68 -23.06 -20.50
CA GLN A 524 4.54 -23.82 -21.41
C GLN A 524 4.76 -23.08 -22.72
N THR A 525 5.93 -23.31 -23.33
CA THR A 525 6.35 -22.66 -24.58
C THR A 525 5.43 -23.00 -25.75
N ASP A 526 4.94 -24.24 -25.85
CA ASP A 526 4.04 -24.68 -26.93
C ASP A 526 2.69 -23.95 -26.89
N LEU A 527 2.14 -23.74 -25.68
CA LEU A 527 0.93 -22.96 -25.49
C LEU A 527 1.15 -21.52 -25.96
N LEU A 528 2.20 -20.86 -25.48
CA LEU A 528 2.46 -19.46 -25.78
C LEU A 528 2.75 -19.22 -27.27
N THR A 529 3.55 -20.09 -27.89
CA THR A 529 3.84 -20.00 -29.34
C THR A 529 2.59 -20.18 -30.20
N THR A 530 1.61 -20.98 -29.74
CA THR A 530 0.29 -21.07 -30.36
C THR A 530 -0.49 -19.76 -30.17
N LEU A 531 -0.56 -19.24 -28.95
CA LEU A 531 -1.32 -18.02 -28.62
C LEU A 531 -0.72 -16.74 -29.23
N PHE A 532 0.57 -16.70 -29.56
CA PHE A 532 1.16 -15.61 -30.34
C PHE A 532 0.61 -15.51 -31.77
N GLN A 533 -0.09 -16.55 -32.25
CA GLN A 533 -0.72 -16.57 -33.56
C GLN A 533 -2.26 -16.54 -33.45
N ASP A 534 -2.80 -16.28 -32.25
CA ASP A 534 -4.24 -16.26 -32.04
C ASP A 534 -4.91 -15.20 -32.93
N PRO A 535 -6.09 -15.47 -33.52
CA PRO A 535 -6.82 -14.47 -34.29
C PRO A 535 -7.18 -13.24 -33.44
N ASP A 536 -7.41 -13.41 -32.13
CA ASP A 536 -7.76 -12.33 -31.24
C ASP A 536 -6.50 -11.56 -30.77
N PRO A 537 -6.35 -10.27 -31.14
CA PRO A 537 -5.20 -9.48 -30.73
C PRO A 537 -5.08 -9.34 -29.21
N LYS A 538 -6.19 -9.36 -28.46
CA LYS A 538 -6.14 -9.28 -27.00
C LYS A 538 -5.47 -10.51 -26.42
N ILE A 539 -5.78 -11.71 -26.93
CA ILE A 539 -5.13 -12.95 -26.52
C ILE A 539 -3.63 -12.95 -26.87
N ARG A 540 -3.26 -12.43 -28.05
CA ARG A 540 -1.83 -12.27 -28.40
C ARG A 540 -1.10 -11.37 -27.40
N ARG A 541 -1.68 -10.23 -26.99
CA ARG A 541 -1.08 -9.35 -25.96
C ARG A 541 -0.93 -10.05 -24.62
N GLN A 542 -1.96 -10.75 -24.16
CA GLN A 542 -1.91 -11.47 -22.89
C GLN A 542 -0.85 -12.59 -22.92
N ALA A 543 -0.73 -13.31 -24.04
CA ALA A 543 0.33 -14.29 -24.23
C ALA A 543 1.73 -13.66 -24.19
N ILE A 544 1.94 -12.50 -24.83
CA ILE A 544 3.22 -11.77 -24.77
C ILE A 544 3.58 -11.46 -23.32
N ARG A 545 2.67 -10.82 -22.58
CA ARG A 545 2.89 -10.43 -21.18
C ARG A 545 3.17 -11.63 -20.27
N ALA A 546 2.35 -12.68 -20.36
CA ALA A 546 2.51 -13.86 -19.53
C ALA A 546 3.81 -14.63 -19.83
N SER A 547 4.26 -14.62 -21.10
CA SER A 547 5.48 -15.30 -21.52
C SER A 547 6.78 -14.68 -20.98
N GLU A 548 6.72 -13.44 -20.49
CA GLU A 548 7.86 -12.76 -19.86
C GLU A 548 8.38 -13.53 -18.65
N THR A 549 7.50 -14.18 -17.88
CA THR A 549 7.87 -15.04 -16.75
C THR A 549 8.81 -16.16 -17.20
N LEU A 550 8.52 -16.83 -18.32
CA LEU A 550 9.40 -17.88 -18.85
C LEU A 550 10.72 -17.33 -19.38
N TYR A 551 10.70 -16.14 -19.99
CA TYR A 551 11.93 -15.51 -20.47
C TYR A 551 12.86 -15.11 -19.32
N LYS A 552 12.30 -14.57 -18.24
CA LYS A 552 13.03 -14.21 -17.00
C LYS A 552 13.61 -15.44 -16.32
N SER A 553 12.88 -16.55 -16.30
CA SER A 553 13.36 -17.82 -15.73
C SER A 553 14.42 -18.54 -16.60
N GLY A 554 14.77 -17.98 -17.76
CA GLY A 554 15.90 -18.45 -18.59
C GLY A 554 15.53 -18.99 -19.97
N ASN A 555 14.24 -19.11 -20.32
CA ASN A 555 13.84 -19.57 -21.64
C ASN A 555 14.00 -18.47 -22.70
N LYS A 556 15.22 -18.30 -23.19
CA LYS A 556 15.55 -17.26 -24.18
C LYS A 556 15.06 -17.56 -25.60
N SER A 557 14.50 -18.75 -25.87
CA SER A 557 13.99 -19.13 -27.20
C SER A 557 12.85 -18.24 -27.70
N LEU A 558 12.13 -17.58 -26.78
CA LEU A 558 11.01 -16.67 -27.10
C LEU A 558 11.46 -15.34 -27.72
N ALA A 559 12.76 -15.00 -27.68
CA ALA A 559 13.30 -13.76 -28.22
C ALA A 559 12.89 -13.50 -29.68
N THR A 560 12.98 -14.52 -30.54
CA THR A 560 12.62 -14.41 -31.95
C THR A 560 11.13 -14.13 -32.13
N SER A 561 10.27 -14.71 -31.29
CA SER A 561 8.83 -14.47 -31.32
C SER A 561 8.51 -13.01 -30.97
N TYR A 562 9.13 -12.46 -29.92
CA TYR A 562 8.91 -11.07 -29.53
C TYR A 562 9.33 -10.08 -30.62
N LEU A 563 10.51 -10.30 -31.22
CA LEU A 563 10.98 -9.44 -32.31
C LEU A 563 10.07 -9.52 -33.54
N LYS A 564 9.50 -10.69 -33.84
CA LYS A 564 8.52 -10.86 -34.92
C LYS A 564 7.19 -10.15 -34.60
N LEU A 565 6.74 -10.20 -33.35
CA LEU A 565 5.49 -9.56 -32.92
C LEU A 565 5.54 -8.03 -32.94
N LEU A 566 6.74 -7.42 -33.04
CA LEU A 566 6.86 -6.00 -33.35
C LEU A 566 6.26 -5.62 -34.71
N GLU A 567 6.17 -6.58 -35.64
CA GLU A 567 5.60 -6.42 -36.98
C GLU A 567 4.11 -6.81 -37.04
N ASP A 568 3.44 -7.03 -35.90
CA ASP A 568 2.01 -7.36 -35.86
C ASP A 568 1.17 -6.25 -36.50
N VAL A 569 0.11 -6.65 -37.23
CA VAL A 569 -0.81 -5.72 -37.90
C VAL A 569 -1.65 -4.92 -36.91
N ASN A 570 -1.89 -5.45 -35.71
CA ASN A 570 -2.58 -4.75 -34.64
C ASN A 570 -1.58 -3.90 -33.85
N VAL A 571 -1.85 -2.59 -33.79
CA VAL A 571 -0.98 -1.61 -33.14
C VAL A 571 -0.73 -1.94 -31.66
N ASP A 572 -1.74 -2.39 -30.92
CA ASP A 572 -1.59 -2.69 -29.49
C ASP A 572 -0.72 -3.93 -29.26
N VAL A 573 -0.75 -4.92 -30.16
CA VAL A 573 0.13 -6.09 -30.09
C VAL A 573 1.58 -5.68 -30.37
N ALA A 574 1.81 -4.90 -31.43
CA ALA A 574 3.14 -4.40 -31.75
C ALA A 574 3.71 -3.50 -30.64
N LEU A 575 2.86 -2.68 -30.02
CA LEU A 575 3.22 -1.82 -28.89
C LEU A 575 3.52 -2.64 -27.64
N GLN A 576 2.72 -3.64 -27.31
CA GLN A 576 3.02 -4.57 -26.22
C GLN A 576 4.35 -5.30 -26.46
N ALA A 577 4.60 -5.81 -27.67
CA ALA A 577 5.87 -6.43 -28.02
C ALA A 577 7.05 -5.44 -27.85
N MET A 578 6.87 -4.17 -28.23
CA MET A 578 7.86 -3.11 -28.05
C MET A 578 8.22 -2.89 -26.58
N LEU A 579 7.22 -2.81 -25.70
CA LEU A 579 7.41 -2.69 -24.26
C LEU A 579 8.16 -3.92 -23.71
N THR A 580 7.74 -5.12 -24.10
CA THR A 580 8.34 -6.40 -23.67
C THR A 580 9.80 -6.54 -24.10
N VAL A 581 10.15 -6.25 -25.36
CA VAL A 581 11.54 -6.40 -25.83
C VAL A 581 12.50 -5.43 -25.15
N LYS A 582 12.02 -4.23 -24.79
CA LYS A 582 12.78 -3.27 -24.01
C LYS A 582 12.93 -3.73 -22.57
N PHE A 583 11.83 -4.12 -21.93
CA PHE A 583 11.80 -4.53 -20.54
C PHE A 583 12.68 -5.76 -20.25
N LEU A 584 12.67 -6.73 -21.17
CA LEU A 584 13.47 -7.94 -21.06
C LEU A 584 14.89 -7.79 -21.66
N GLU A 585 15.23 -6.62 -22.19
CA GLU A 585 16.48 -6.33 -22.90
C GLU A 585 16.82 -7.38 -23.96
N VAL A 586 15.82 -7.73 -24.78
CA VAL A 586 15.95 -8.79 -25.79
C VAL A 586 17.09 -8.45 -26.78
N PRO A 587 18.04 -9.36 -27.05
CA PRO A 587 19.15 -9.06 -27.94
C PRO A 587 18.70 -8.49 -29.30
N ASN A 588 19.36 -7.41 -29.72
CA ASN A 588 19.08 -6.66 -30.96
C ASN A 588 17.75 -5.87 -31.01
N TYR A 589 17.04 -5.69 -29.89
CA TYR A 589 15.75 -5.00 -29.90
C TYR A 589 15.83 -3.57 -30.47
N GLN A 590 16.91 -2.82 -30.21
CA GLN A 590 17.06 -1.44 -30.69
C GLN A 590 17.09 -1.36 -32.22
N LYS A 591 17.77 -2.32 -32.88
CA LYS A 591 17.85 -2.40 -34.34
C LYS A 591 16.50 -2.75 -34.94
N ALA A 592 15.81 -3.74 -34.35
CA ALA A 592 14.45 -4.10 -34.77
C ALA A 592 13.49 -2.91 -34.60
N LEU A 593 13.50 -2.27 -33.43
CA LEU A 593 12.65 -1.13 -33.11
C LEU A 593 12.90 0.06 -34.06
N SER A 594 14.16 0.34 -34.41
CA SER A 594 14.50 1.39 -35.37
C SER A 594 13.91 1.15 -36.77
N LYS A 595 13.71 -0.11 -37.17
CA LYS A 595 12.99 -0.47 -38.40
C LYS A 595 11.50 -0.19 -38.25
N ILE A 596 10.90 -0.63 -37.14
CA ILE A 596 9.46 -0.50 -36.87
C ILE A 596 9.01 0.96 -36.80
N VAL A 597 9.76 1.80 -36.07
CA VAL A 597 9.48 3.24 -35.99
C VAL A 597 9.56 3.91 -37.37
N LYS A 598 10.35 3.40 -38.32
CA LYS A 598 10.37 3.93 -39.69
C LYS A 598 9.17 3.46 -40.52
N THR A 599 8.65 2.27 -40.26
CA THR A 599 7.64 1.63 -41.12
C THR A 599 6.21 1.75 -40.61
N ASN A 600 5.99 1.97 -39.32
CA ASN A 600 4.66 2.06 -38.72
C ASN A 600 4.45 3.43 -38.09
N GLN A 601 3.56 4.23 -38.68
CA GLN A 601 3.32 5.63 -38.30
C GLN A 601 2.25 5.81 -37.20
N ALA A 602 1.74 4.73 -36.61
CA ALA A 602 0.78 4.83 -35.50
C ALA A 602 1.39 5.64 -34.35
N LYS A 603 0.62 6.59 -33.80
CA LYS A 603 1.11 7.52 -32.78
C LYS A 603 1.73 6.82 -31.57
N GLY A 604 1.10 5.77 -31.03
CA GLY A 604 1.65 5.03 -29.88
C GLY A 604 3.03 4.43 -30.17
N ILE A 605 3.22 3.87 -31.37
CA ILE A 605 4.51 3.30 -31.81
C ILE A 605 5.57 4.38 -31.97
N GLN A 606 5.22 5.54 -32.57
CA GLN A 606 6.14 6.66 -32.71
C GLN A 606 6.56 7.22 -31.35
N THR A 607 5.60 7.48 -30.47
CA THR A 607 5.82 8.09 -29.15
C THR A 607 6.67 7.19 -28.25
N VAL A 608 6.27 5.92 -28.09
CA VAL A 608 6.99 4.98 -27.23
C VAL A 608 8.32 4.57 -27.86
N GLY A 609 8.33 4.24 -29.15
CA GLY A 609 9.53 3.79 -29.85
C GLY A 609 10.63 4.83 -29.87
N THR A 610 10.28 6.11 -30.08
CA THR A 610 11.25 7.21 -30.04
C THR A 610 11.83 7.41 -28.64
N GLN A 611 11.00 7.36 -27.59
CA GLN A 611 11.46 7.49 -26.20
C GLN A 611 12.34 6.30 -25.77
N ILE A 612 12.12 5.10 -26.31
CA ILE A 612 13.00 3.95 -26.05
C ILE A 612 14.36 4.09 -26.76
N LEU A 613 14.38 4.56 -28.02
CA LEU A 613 15.60 4.71 -28.82
C LEU A 613 16.42 5.93 -28.41
N THR A 614 15.74 6.99 -28.00
CA THR A 614 16.33 8.25 -27.55
C THR A 614 15.70 8.64 -26.21
N PRO A 615 16.15 8.02 -25.10
CA PRO A 615 15.64 8.34 -23.77
C PRO A 615 15.78 9.84 -23.47
N LEU A 616 14.70 10.44 -22.98
CA LEU A 616 14.74 11.81 -22.48
C LEU A 616 15.77 11.88 -21.33
N LYS A 617 16.63 12.89 -21.33
CA LYS A 617 17.46 13.18 -20.15
C LYS A 617 16.50 13.50 -19.00
N GLN A 618 16.50 12.68 -17.96
CA GLN A 618 15.76 13.00 -16.75
C GLN A 618 16.35 14.28 -16.15
N GLU A 619 15.57 15.36 -16.14
CA GLU A 619 15.84 16.48 -15.25
C GLU A 619 15.52 16.00 -13.82
N ASN A 620 16.56 15.81 -13.00
CA ASN A 620 16.42 15.66 -11.56
C ASN A 620 15.95 17.00 -10.95
N ARG A 621 14.69 17.40 -11.22
CA ARG A 621 14.09 18.62 -10.64
C ARG A 621 13.90 18.51 -9.13
N TRP A 622 13.94 17.29 -8.61
CA TRP A 622 13.85 17.00 -7.20
C TRP A 622 15.08 16.19 -6.88
N ASN A 623 16.06 16.84 -6.27
CA ASN A 623 17.28 16.26 -5.72
C ASN A 623 16.92 15.34 -4.53
N ARG A 624 15.99 14.40 -4.73
CA ARG A 624 15.78 13.29 -3.82
C ARG A 624 17.06 12.50 -3.92
N ASN A 625 17.81 12.47 -2.84
CA ASN A 625 18.86 11.50 -2.62
C ASN A 625 18.22 10.10 -2.68
N GLU A 626 17.88 9.60 -3.88
CA GLU A 626 18.22 8.22 -4.17
C GLU A 626 19.71 8.18 -3.84
N VAL A 627 20.07 7.42 -2.81
CA VAL A 627 21.47 7.14 -2.53
C VAL A 627 21.98 6.41 -3.77
N LEU A 628 22.44 7.19 -4.74
CA LEU A 628 23.17 6.69 -5.88
C LEU A 628 24.33 5.95 -5.25
N LEU A 629 24.36 4.64 -5.46
CA LEU A 629 25.47 3.82 -5.04
C LEU A 629 26.76 4.52 -5.44
N SER A 630 27.69 4.67 -4.50
CA SER A 630 29.00 5.24 -4.81
C SER A 630 29.65 4.44 -5.93
N GLU A 631 30.59 5.05 -6.68
CA GLU A 631 31.30 4.34 -7.76
C GLU A 631 31.91 3.02 -7.27
N VAL A 632 32.41 3.00 -6.03
CA VAL A 632 32.93 1.81 -5.35
C VAL A 632 31.86 0.74 -5.13
N GLN A 633 30.66 1.14 -4.69
CA GLN A 633 29.53 0.22 -4.51
C GLN A 633 29.06 -0.36 -5.85
N GLN A 634 28.97 0.47 -6.90
CA GLN A 634 28.59 0.02 -8.24
C GLN A 634 29.59 -0.99 -8.81
N GLU A 635 30.89 -0.70 -8.69
CA GLU A 635 31.95 -1.62 -9.14
C GLU A 635 31.88 -2.97 -8.39
N SER A 636 31.62 -2.94 -7.09
CA SER A 636 31.44 -4.14 -6.27
C SER A 636 30.25 -4.99 -6.74
N LEU A 637 29.12 -4.36 -7.08
CA LEU A 637 27.94 -5.06 -7.61
C LEU A 637 28.19 -5.70 -8.97
N GLU A 638 28.88 -5.02 -9.90
CA GLU A 638 29.21 -5.58 -11.21
C GLU A 638 30.16 -6.78 -11.09
N LYS A 639 31.18 -6.69 -10.23
CA LYS A 639 32.05 -7.85 -9.91
C LYS A 639 31.23 -9.01 -9.33
N GLY A 640 30.34 -8.72 -8.39
CA GLY A 640 29.46 -9.73 -7.78
C GLY A 640 28.52 -10.39 -8.78
N LYS A 641 28.02 -9.64 -9.77
CA LYS A 641 27.19 -10.17 -10.86
C LYS A 641 27.94 -11.18 -11.72
N VAL A 642 29.19 -10.88 -12.08
CA VAL A 642 30.04 -11.81 -12.83
C VAL A 642 30.24 -13.10 -12.03
N ILE A 643 30.62 -12.97 -10.75
CA ILE A 643 30.81 -14.12 -9.85
C ILE A 643 29.55 -14.98 -9.75
N PHE A 644 28.38 -14.35 -9.57
CA PHE A 644 27.11 -15.07 -9.47
C PHE A 644 26.82 -15.89 -10.72
N ASN A 645 27.00 -15.27 -11.90
CA ASN A 645 26.74 -15.92 -13.19
C ASN A 645 27.75 -17.03 -13.53
N GLU A 646 28.99 -16.93 -13.04
CA GLU A 646 30.01 -17.96 -13.26
C GLU A 646 29.84 -19.17 -12.34
N LEU A 647 29.50 -18.95 -11.06
CA LEU A 647 29.58 -19.98 -10.02
C LEU A 647 28.24 -20.31 -9.34
N CYS A 648 27.43 -19.31 -9.00
CA CYS A 648 26.26 -19.51 -8.13
C CYS A 648 24.98 -19.88 -8.92
N VAL A 649 24.87 -19.40 -10.16
CA VAL A 649 23.65 -19.49 -10.99
C VAL A 649 23.21 -20.93 -11.28
N GLN A 650 24.16 -21.88 -11.34
CA GLN A 650 23.87 -23.28 -11.65
C GLN A 650 22.93 -23.91 -10.61
N CYS A 651 23.07 -23.52 -9.35
CA CYS A 651 22.26 -24.03 -8.24
C CYS A 651 21.08 -23.10 -7.91
N HIS A 652 21.30 -21.78 -7.93
CA HIS A 652 20.32 -20.79 -7.47
C HIS A 652 19.44 -20.20 -8.58
N GLY A 653 19.65 -20.58 -9.84
CA GLY A 653 18.89 -20.06 -10.98
C GLY A 653 19.26 -18.62 -11.35
N ASN A 654 18.91 -18.21 -12.58
CA ASN A 654 19.23 -16.88 -13.13
C ASN A 654 18.59 -15.72 -12.36
N ASP A 655 17.42 -15.97 -11.77
CA ASP A 655 16.65 -15.00 -11.00
C ASP A 655 16.81 -15.19 -9.48
N GLY A 656 17.67 -16.11 -9.05
CA GLY A 656 17.90 -16.42 -7.64
C GLY A 656 16.76 -17.21 -6.98
N THR A 657 15.77 -17.72 -7.73
CA THR A 657 14.63 -18.48 -7.15
C THR A 657 14.92 -19.95 -6.89
N GLY A 658 16.12 -20.42 -7.25
CA GLY A 658 16.55 -21.82 -7.24
C GLY A 658 16.40 -22.46 -8.62
N THR A 659 17.39 -23.22 -9.08
CA THR A 659 17.31 -23.92 -10.37
C THR A 659 16.19 -24.97 -10.32
N PRO A 660 15.14 -24.88 -11.16
CA PRO A 660 14.03 -25.83 -11.13
C PRO A 660 14.49 -27.26 -11.49
N LEU A 661 13.99 -28.25 -10.75
CA LEU A 661 14.21 -29.68 -11.03
C LEU A 661 12.94 -30.42 -11.49
N GLY A 662 11.81 -29.71 -11.58
CA GLY A 662 10.48 -30.28 -11.86
C GLY A 662 9.66 -30.56 -10.59
N ASN A 663 8.35 -30.75 -10.74
CA ASN A 663 7.40 -31.04 -9.65
C ASN A 663 7.42 -30.02 -8.49
N GLY A 664 7.71 -28.74 -8.79
CA GLY A 664 7.80 -27.68 -7.77
C GLY A 664 9.04 -27.73 -6.88
N THR A 665 10.03 -28.58 -7.21
CA THR A 665 11.30 -28.67 -6.47
C THR A 665 12.40 -27.85 -7.15
N VAL A 666 13.34 -27.35 -6.33
CA VAL A 666 14.50 -26.55 -6.78
C VAL A 666 15.80 -27.14 -6.24
N MET A 667 16.89 -26.95 -6.98
CA MET A 667 18.22 -27.49 -6.67
C MET A 667 18.79 -26.94 -5.37
N ALA A 668 18.67 -25.63 -5.15
CA ALA A 668 19.15 -24.94 -3.97
C ALA A 668 18.12 -23.94 -3.45
N PRO A 669 18.26 -23.46 -2.20
CA PRO A 669 17.34 -22.49 -1.62
C PRO A 669 17.21 -21.21 -2.47
N PRO A 670 16.02 -20.60 -2.50
CA PRO A 670 15.83 -19.28 -3.10
C PRO A 670 16.67 -18.25 -2.33
N LEU A 671 17.46 -17.48 -3.08
CA LEU A 671 18.11 -16.25 -2.61
C LEU A 671 17.22 -15.04 -2.87
N SER A 672 16.38 -15.12 -3.90
CA SER A 672 15.50 -14.04 -4.31
C SER A 672 14.43 -13.72 -3.27
N GLY A 673 14.35 -12.46 -2.86
CA GLY A 673 13.43 -11.99 -1.82
C GLY A 673 13.67 -12.58 -0.42
N SER A 674 14.75 -13.34 -0.21
CA SER A 674 14.97 -14.12 1.01
C SER A 674 15.22 -13.22 2.22
N ILE A 675 14.35 -13.31 3.25
CA ILE A 675 14.47 -12.50 4.48
C ILE A 675 15.85 -12.68 5.13
N ARG A 676 16.35 -13.91 5.19
CA ARG A 676 17.68 -14.22 5.77
C ARG A 676 18.83 -13.51 5.05
N VAL A 677 18.68 -13.31 3.74
CA VAL A 677 19.65 -12.56 2.93
C VAL A 677 19.50 -11.07 3.17
N GLN A 678 18.28 -10.58 3.37
CA GLN A 678 17.97 -9.15 3.46
C GLN A 678 18.14 -8.55 4.87
N GLU A 679 18.06 -9.35 5.93
CA GLU A 679 18.27 -8.90 7.30
C GLU A 679 19.77 -8.65 7.57
N HIS A 680 20.42 -9.46 8.42
CA HIS A 680 21.78 -9.19 8.86
C HIS A 680 22.82 -9.70 7.85
N PRO A 681 23.78 -8.88 7.41
CA PRO A 681 24.77 -9.27 6.40
C PRO A 681 25.64 -10.46 6.80
N GLU A 682 25.85 -10.69 8.11
CA GLU A 682 26.63 -11.86 8.56
C GLU A 682 26.05 -13.20 8.12
N TYR A 683 24.74 -13.33 7.93
CA TYR A 683 24.16 -14.60 7.45
C TYR A 683 24.77 -15.01 6.12
N ILE A 684 24.75 -14.10 5.13
CA ILE A 684 25.25 -14.41 3.79
C ILE A 684 26.78 -14.50 3.77
N ILE A 685 27.48 -13.66 4.53
CA ILE A 685 28.95 -13.69 4.61
C ILE A 685 29.42 -15.03 5.21
N LYS A 686 28.87 -15.45 6.35
CA LYS A 686 29.22 -16.72 6.99
C LYS A 686 28.87 -17.92 6.12
N THR A 687 27.73 -17.87 5.42
CA THR A 687 27.32 -18.90 4.45
C THR A 687 28.32 -19.00 3.31
N ILE A 688 28.72 -17.87 2.70
CA ILE A 688 29.69 -17.85 1.60
C ILE A 688 31.05 -18.36 2.08
N LEU A 689 31.52 -17.95 3.25
CA LEU A 689 32.83 -18.33 3.78
C LEU A 689 32.90 -19.83 4.10
N HIS A 690 31.94 -20.35 4.88
CA HIS A 690 32.05 -21.66 5.51
C HIS A 690 31.13 -22.73 4.90
N GLY A 691 30.13 -22.31 4.12
CA GLY A 691 29.12 -23.18 3.56
C GLY A 691 27.94 -23.46 4.50
N LEU A 692 26.91 -24.13 3.97
CA LEU A 692 25.70 -24.51 4.69
C LEU A 692 25.21 -25.90 4.26
N GLU A 693 24.90 -26.78 5.22
CA GLU A 693 24.39 -28.14 4.98
C GLU A 693 23.09 -28.43 5.74
N GLY A 694 22.34 -29.41 5.22
CA GLY A 694 21.12 -29.92 5.85
C GLY A 694 19.87 -29.11 5.55
N PRO A 695 18.77 -29.35 6.31
CA PRO A 695 17.52 -28.62 6.12
C PRO A 695 17.63 -27.14 6.51
N LEU A 696 17.03 -26.26 5.72
CA LEU A 696 16.82 -24.85 6.05
C LEU A 696 15.33 -24.65 6.36
N ASP A 697 15.00 -24.20 7.58
CA ASP A 697 13.61 -24.13 8.08
C ASP A 697 12.82 -25.44 7.86
N GLY A 698 13.47 -26.58 8.10
CA GLY A 698 12.86 -27.90 7.89
C GLY A 698 12.73 -28.33 6.42
N LYS A 699 13.11 -27.49 5.45
CA LYS A 699 13.10 -27.82 4.01
C LYS A 699 14.48 -28.28 3.53
N THR A 700 14.52 -29.44 2.88
CA THR A 700 15.72 -29.99 2.24
C THR A 700 15.77 -29.62 0.76
N TYR A 701 16.99 -29.46 0.23
CA TYR A 701 17.24 -29.12 -1.17
C TYR A 701 18.13 -30.18 -1.81
N ALA A 702 17.96 -30.40 -3.12
CA ALA A 702 18.62 -31.50 -3.83
C ALA A 702 20.16 -31.41 -3.82
N ALA A 703 20.72 -30.19 -3.82
CA ALA A 703 22.15 -29.99 -3.71
C ALA A 703 22.74 -30.54 -2.39
N GLY A 704 21.94 -30.60 -1.31
CA GLY A 704 22.31 -31.14 0.00
C GLY A 704 23.33 -30.32 0.81
N ILE A 705 24.24 -29.62 0.12
CA ILE A 705 25.31 -28.81 0.69
C ILE A 705 25.64 -27.62 -0.21
N MET A 706 25.91 -26.46 0.40
CA MET A 706 26.58 -25.33 -0.22
C MET A 706 28.03 -25.30 0.27
N VAL A 707 28.99 -25.45 -0.65
CA VAL A 707 30.42 -25.48 -0.31
C VAL A 707 30.92 -24.07 -0.03
N GLY A 708 31.59 -23.89 1.10
CA GLY A 708 32.20 -22.62 1.49
C GLY A 708 33.38 -22.20 0.59
N ASN A 709 33.54 -20.89 0.44
CA ASN A 709 34.53 -20.21 -0.38
C ASN A 709 35.53 -19.42 0.49
N LYS A 710 35.91 -19.94 1.66
CA LYS A 710 36.83 -19.28 2.60
C LYS A 710 38.18 -18.87 2.00
N GLU A 711 38.64 -19.49 0.92
CA GLU A 711 39.90 -19.17 0.26
C GLU A 711 39.83 -17.90 -0.61
N GLN A 712 38.61 -17.41 -0.90
CA GLN A 712 38.42 -16.17 -1.66
C GLN A 712 38.74 -14.94 -0.81
N SER A 713 39.20 -13.88 -1.46
CA SER A 713 39.52 -12.60 -0.81
C SER A 713 38.29 -11.93 -0.19
N ASP A 714 38.52 -11.03 0.75
CA ASP A 714 37.44 -10.27 1.38
C ASP A 714 36.68 -9.41 0.37
N ASP A 715 37.38 -8.82 -0.61
CA ASP A 715 36.77 -8.11 -1.75
C ASP A 715 35.85 -9.00 -2.58
N TRP A 716 36.26 -10.25 -2.85
CA TRP A 716 35.47 -11.19 -3.64
C TRP A 716 34.18 -11.55 -2.90
N VAL A 717 34.28 -11.86 -1.60
CA VAL A 717 33.12 -12.20 -0.76
C VAL A 717 32.20 -10.99 -0.59
N ALA A 718 32.75 -9.79 -0.41
CA ALA A 718 32.00 -8.54 -0.32
C ALA A 718 31.22 -8.26 -1.60
N ALA A 719 31.83 -8.47 -2.78
CA ALA A 719 31.20 -8.27 -4.08
C ALA A 719 30.00 -9.20 -4.30
N ILE A 720 30.18 -10.52 -4.13
CA ILE A 720 29.08 -11.48 -4.32
C ILE A 720 27.98 -11.32 -3.26
N ALA A 721 28.33 -11.05 -2.00
CA ALA A 721 27.36 -10.78 -0.95
C ALA A 721 26.55 -9.50 -1.23
N SER A 722 27.21 -8.44 -1.70
CA SER A 722 26.56 -7.19 -2.10
C SER A 722 25.61 -7.41 -3.27
N TYR A 723 26.05 -8.14 -4.31
CA TYR A 723 25.22 -8.45 -5.47
C TYR A 723 23.97 -9.23 -5.06
N ILE A 724 24.12 -10.31 -4.30
CA ILE A 724 22.98 -11.12 -3.82
C ILE A 724 22.03 -10.27 -2.96
N ARG A 725 22.54 -9.36 -2.13
CA ARG A 725 21.72 -8.51 -1.24
C ARG A 725 21.01 -7.34 -1.95
N ASN A 726 21.51 -6.88 -3.10
CA ASN A 726 20.98 -5.71 -3.83
C ASN A 726 20.34 -6.06 -5.19
N ASN A 727 20.41 -7.32 -5.61
CA ASN A 727 19.83 -7.84 -6.84
C ASN A 727 18.98 -9.08 -6.55
N LEU A 728 18.47 -9.75 -7.59
CA LEU A 728 17.64 -10.94 -7.45
C LEU A 728 16.41 -10.64 -6.57
N SER A 729 15.74 -9.50 -6.77
CA SER A 729 14.63 -9.04 -5.93
C SER A 729 14.94 -8.74 -4.46
N ASN A 730 16.22 -8.66 -4.07
CA ASN A 730 16.64 -8.20 -2.75
C ASN A 730 16.98 -6.71 -2.75
N GLU A 731 16.66 -6.02 -1.65
CA GLU A 731 16.95 -4.59 -1.46
C GLU A 731 17.51 -4.34 -0.05
N ALA A 732 18.73 -4.82 0.18
CA ALA A 732 19.44 -4.71 1.44
C ALA A 732 20.81 -4.01 1.27
N SER A 733 21.43 -3.59 2.37
CA SER A 733 22.71 -2.86 2.33
C SER A 733 23.82 -3.66 1.64
N THR A 734 24.72 -2.95 0.96
CA THR A 734 25.97 -3.52 0.44
C THR A 734 26.88 -3.96 1.59
N VAL A 735 27.79 -4.88 1.29
CA VAL A 735 28.81 -5.40 2.20
C VAL A 735 30.17 -4.86 1.77
N THR A 736 30.95 -4.32 2.70
CA THR A 736 32.33 -3.85 2.43
C THR A 736 33.36 -4.93 2.74
N SER A 737 34.55 -4.79 2.16
CA SER A 737 35.67 -5.71 2.39
C SER A 737 36.11 -5.73 3.85
N GLU A 738 36.16 -4.56 4.50
CA GLU A 738 36.52 -4.40 5.91
C GLU A 738 35.57 -5.18 6.81
N TYR A 739 34.28 -5.14 6.51
CA TYR A 739 33.28 -5.88 7.26
C TYR A 739 33.41 -7.40 7.06
N VAL A 740 33.76 -7.86 5.85
CA VAL A 740 34.07 -9.28 5.64
C VAL A 740 35.29 -9.70 6.44
N ALA A 741 36.36 -8.90 6.47
CA ALA A 741 37.56 -9.18 7.24
C ALA A 741 37.23 -9.29 8.76
N GLU A 742 36.37 -8.41 9.26
CA GLU A 742 35.87 -8.46 10.63
C GLU A 742 35.13 -9.78 10.90
N VAL A 743 34.15 -10.14 10.06
CA VAL A 743 33.38 -11.39 10.21
C VAL A 743 34.27 -12.63 10.08
N ARG A 744 35.27 -12.60 9.20
CA ARG A 744 36.26 -13.66 9.06
C ARG A 744 37.08 -13.83 10.33
N SER A 745 37.53 -12.74 10.95
CA SER A 745 38.26 -12.78 12.23
C SER A 745 37.41 -13.39 13.35
N LYS A 746 36.11 -13.07 13.40
CA LYS A 746 35.14 -13.62 14.37
C LYS A 746 34.86 -15.12 14.16
N THR A 747 35.15 -15.67 12.97
CA THR A 747 34.81 -17.05 12.60
C THR A 747 36.01 -17.95 12.35
N LEU A 748 37.22 -17.55 12.78
CA LEU A 748 38.44 -18.36 12.64
C LEU A 748 38.34 -19.75 13.30
N ASN A 749 37.52 -19.87 14.34
CA ASN A 749 37.31 -21.14 15.06
C ASN A 749 36.24 -22.04 14.42
N GLN A 750 35.53 -21.57 13.39
CA GLN A 750 34.52 -22.39 12.71
C GLN A 750 35.19 -23.48 11.88
N LYS A 751 34.96 -24.74 12.28
CA LYS A 751 35.52 -25.92 11.59
C LYS A 751 34.43 -26.60 10.76
N GLY A 752 34.46 -26.35 9.45
CA GLY A 752 33.56 -26.99 8.48
C GLY A 752 32.26 -26.22 8.23
N THR A 753 31.36 -26.87 7.51
CA THR A 753 30.10 -26.32 7.02
C THR A 753 29.10 -26.11 8.15
N TYR A 754 28.39 -24.97 8.16
CA TYR A 754 27.37 -24.72 9.16
C TYR A 754 26.15 -25.63 8.97
N ARG A 755 25.47 -25.97 10.06
CA ARG A 755 24.04 -26.32 10.03
C ARG A 755 23.19 -25.08 10.25
N TYR A 756 21.99 -25.06 9.68
CA TYR A 756 21.12 -23.87 9.72
C TYR A 756 20.91 -23.32 11.15
N ASN A 757 20.56 -24.17 12.11
CA ASN A 757 20.32 -23.75 13.49
C ASN A 757 21.57 -23.17 14.18
N GLU A 758 22.76 -23.69 13.86
CA GLU A 758 24.03 -23.18 14.39
C GLU A 758 24.36 -21.82 13.79
N LEU A 759 24.17 -21.67 12.48
CA LEU A 759 24.41 -20.43 11.77
C LEU A 759 23.52 -19.31 12.32
N ILE A 760 22.21 -19.52 12.40
CA ILE A 760 21.27 -18.47 12.84
C ILE A 760 21.50 -18.05 14.30
N GLN A 761 21.91 -18.97 15.17
CA GLN A 761 22.25 -18.64 16.57
C GLN A 761 23.51 -17.75 16.65
N SER A 762 24.40 -17.86 15.66
CA SER A 762 25.62 -17.04 15.58
C SER A 762 25.40 -15.69 14.89
N VAL A 763 24.29 -15.48 14.20
CA VAL A 763 24.02 -14.25 13.43
C VAL A 763 23.23 -13.28 14.30
N PRO A 764 23.71 -12.04 14.48
CA PRO A 764 22.94 -11.01 15.17
C PRO A 764 21.55 -10.83 14.53
N THR A 765 20.51 -10.91 15.35
CA THR A 765 19.12 -10.75 14.91
C THR A 765 18.58 -9.42 15.44
N SER A 766 17.86 -8.69 14.59
CA SER A 766 17.21 -7.45 15.02
C SER A 766 16.05 -7.78 15.96
N LEU A 767 16.00 -7.12 17.11
CA LEU A 767 14.92 -7.27 18.08
C LEU A 767 13.78 -6.31 17.74
N PRO A 768 12.57 -6.80 17.43
CA PRO A 768 11.40 -5.93 17.29
C PRO A 768 11.02 -5.35 18.67
N LEU A 769 10.57 -4.09 18.68
CA LEU A 769 10.04 -3.44 19.89
C LEU A 769 8.93 -4.29 20.50
N GLN A 770 9.10 -4.68 21.76
CA GLN A 770 8.06 -5.41 22.50
C GLN A 770 7.17 -4.46 23.30
N PRO A 771 5.88 -4.79 23.50
CA PRO A 771 4.96 -3.96 24.28
C PRO A 771 5.42 -3.69 25.72
N ASP A 772 6.09 -4.67 26.34
CA ASP A 772 6.55 -4.66 27.74
C ASP A 772 7.90 -3.94 27.94
N TRP A 773 8.57 -3.52 26.87
CA TRP A 773 9.76 -2.67 26.97
C TRP A 773 9.37 -1.27 27.47
N LYS A 774 10.14 -0.78 28.45
CA LYS A 774 9.99 0.57 28.95
C LYS A 774 11.00 1.48 28.27
N VAL A 775 10.50 2.31 27.37
CA VAL A 775 11.30 3.30 26.63
C VAL A 775 10.98 4.68 27.19
N THR A 776 12.00 5.38 27.65
CA THR A 776 11.87 6.70 28.31
C THR A 776 12.95 7.64 27.80
N ALA A 777 12.70 8.94 27.91
CA ALA A 777 13.69 9.96 27.56
C ALA A 777 13.53 11.17 28.49
N SER A 778 14.57 12.00 28.58
CA SER A 778 14.50 13.23 29.38
C SER A 778 13.59 14.29 28.76
N HIS A 779 13.45 14.29 27.44
CA HIS A 779 12.61 15.21 26.66
C HIS A 779 11.88 14.42 25.59
N THR A 780 10.70 14.84 25.18
CA THR A 780 9.96 14.22 24.08
C THR A 780 8.98 15.23 23.51
N ALA A 781 8.93 15.33 22.18
CA ALA A 781 7.95 16.11 21.46
C ALA A 781 7.44 15.33 20.22
N PRO A 782 6.26 15.67 19.69
CA PRO A 782 5.81 15.15 18.39
C PRO A 782 6.78 15.52 17.26
N ASN A 783 7.02 14.61 16.32
CA ASN A 783 7.85 14.89 15.14
C ASN A 783 7.12 15.63 14.02
N ARG A 784 5.78 15.62 14.06
CA ARG A 784 4.88 16.27 13.10
C ARG A 784 3.54 16.59 13.78
N ILE A 785 2.72 17.40 13.12
CA ILE A 785 1.34 17.68 13.52
C ILE A 785 0.56 16.36 13.55
N GLY A 786 -0.23 16.15 14.61
CA GLY A 786 -0.91 14.88 14.88
C GLY A 786 0.01 13.69 15.18
N GLY A 787 1.32 13.91 15.34
CA GLY A 787 2.29 12.91 15.72
C GLY A 787 2.19 12.52 17.21
N THR A 788 2.73 11.36 17.56
CA THR A 788 2.88 10.91 18.93
C THR A 788 4.10 11.54 19.59
N ALA A 789 3.92 12.08 20.79
CA ALA A 789 5.02 12.49 21.67
C ALA A 789 5.52 11.26 22.46
N SER A 790 6.12 10.28 21.79
CA SER A 790 6.54 9.02 22.41
C SER A 790 8.01 8.64 22.13
N PRO A 791 8.80 8.28 23.15
CA PRO A 791 10.10 7.64 22.95
C PRO A 791 10.03 6.31 22.18
N LYS A 792 8.88 5.60 22.22
CA LYS A 792 8.71 4.34 21.46
C LYS A 792 8.73 4.57 19.95
N SER A 793 8.39 5.77 19.47
CA SER A 793 8.45 6.11 18.05
C SER A 793 9.88 6.13 17.48
N ALA A 794 10.91 6.10 18.33
CA ALA A 794 12.29 5.87 17.91
C ALA A 794 12.45 4.58 17.07
N PHE A 795 11.58 3.58 17.25
CA PHE A 795 11.65 2.27 16.57
C PHE A 795 10.90 2.21 15.24
N ASN A 796 10.11 3.22 14.87
CA ASN A 796 9.29 3.23 13.66
C ASN A 796 9.72 4.37 12.70
N PHE A 797 8.94 4.63 11.65
CA PHE A 797 9.24 5.69 10.68
C PHE A 797 8.84 7.09 11.17
N GLU A 798 8.00 7.21 12.19
CA GLU A 798 7.69 8.50 12.81
C GLU A 798 8.95 9.10 13.45
N GLY A 799 9.69 8.28 14.21
CA GLY A 799 10.86 8.70 14.96
C GLY A 799 10.52 9.32 16.31
N TRP A 800 11.55 9.58 17.11
CA TRP A 800 11.51 10.31 18.36
C TRP A 800 12.37 11.57 18.26
N THR A 801 11.99 12.64 18.97
CA THR A 801 12.78 13.87 19.06
C THR A 801 12.72 14.53 20.43
N THR A 802 13.78 15.26 20.77
CA THR A 802 13.80 16.15 21.95
C THR A 802 12.88 17.36 21.80
N GLY A 803 12.61 17.81 20.56
CA GLY A 803 11.83 19.03 20.28
C GLY A 803 12.51 20.35 20.62
N GLU A 804 13.64 20.30 21.32
CA GLU A 804 14.45 21.45 21.71
C GLU A 804 15.93 21.24 21.38
N ASN A 805 16.71 22.32 21.42
CA ASN A 805 18.16 22.31 21.31
C ASN A 805 18.82 21.21 22.15
N GLN A 806 19.78 20.51 21.55
CA GLN A 806 20.63 19.53 22.22
C GLN A 806 21.36 20.17 23.43
N LYS A 807 21.08 19.64 24.62
CA LYS A 807 21.71 20.04 25.89
C LYS A 807 22.47 18.87 26.51
N GLU A 808 23.60 19.18 27.14
CA GLU A 808 24.37 18.21 27.89
C GLU A 808 23.47 17.56 28.95
N GLY A 809 23.55 16.24 29.06
CA GLY A 809 22.75 15.47 30.01
C GLY A 809 21.36 15.07 29.52
N MET A 810 20.91 15.50 28.34
CA MET A 810 19.74 14.89 27.69
C MET A 810 20.00 13.40 27.43
N TRP A 811 18.96 12.57 27.58
CA TRP A 811 19.11 11.11 27.45
C TRP A 811 17.88 10.42 26.89
N PHE A 812 18.11 9.27 26.26
CA PHE A 812 17.13 8.28 25.80
C PHE A 812 17.50 6.92 26.41
N GLN A 813 16.54 6.17 26.93
CA GLN A 813 16.79 4.92 27.65
C GLN A 813 15.77 3.83 27.31
N ILE A 814 16.26 2.61 27.19
CA ILE A 814 15.48 1.39 27.09
C ILE A 814 15.75 0.54 28.33
N GLU A 815 14.69 0.11 29.00
CA GLU A 815 14.70 -0.91 30.03
C GLU A 815 14.01 -2.17 29.50
N PHE A 816 14.77 -3.26 29.46
CA PHE A 816 14.27 -4.57 29.07
C PHE A 816 13.66 -5.29 30.28
N PRO A 817 12.59 -6.10 30.09
CA PRO A 817 11.99 -6.87 31.18
C PRO A 817 12.99 -7.86 31.80
N ASN A 818 13.78 -8.52 30.93
CA ASN A 818 14.83 -9.46 31.27
C ASN A 818 16.16 -9.02 30.65
N ALA A 819 17.28 -9.46 31.20
CA ALA A 819 18.59 -9.18 30.62
C ALA A 819 18.72 -9.88 29.26
N LEU A 820 19.25 -9.17 28.26
CA LEU A 820 19.48 -9.63 26.90
C LEU A 820 20.97 -9.54 26.56
N GLU A 821 21.43 -10.37 25.63
CA GLU A 821 22.79 -10.33 25.12
C GLU A 821 22.85 -9.51 23.83
N LEU A 822 23.08 -8.20 23.97
CA LEU A 822 23.15 -7.28 22.84
C LEU A 822 24.52 -7.33 22.17
N THR A 823 24.54 -7.15 20.85
CA THR A 823 25.76 -7.13 20.03
C THR A 823 25.88 -5.91 19.14
N GLY A 824 24.83 -5.10 19.04
CA GLY A 824 24.88 -3.93 18.20
C GLY A 824 23.60 -3.12 18.23
N LEU A 825 23.66 -1.94 17.64
CA LEU A 825 22.52 -1.08 17.41
C LEU A 825 22.71 -0.22 16.16
N GLN A 826 21.59 0.20 15.58
CA GLN A 826 21.55 1.05 14.40
C GLN A 826 20.33 1.97 14.47
N PHE A 827 20.45 3.22 14.07
CA PHE A 827 19.31 4.13 13.87
C PHE A 827 19.67 5.21 12.87
N ASN A 828 18.67 5.99 12.42
CA ASN A 828 18.90 7.21 11.67
C ASN A 828 18.43 8.46 12.42
N SER A 829 19.09 9.57 12.13
CA SER A 829 18.84 10.92 12.64
C SER A 829 18.65 11.85 11.45
N PRO A 830 17.51 11.74 10.73
CA PRO A 830 17.29 12.46 9.48
C PRO A 830 17.30 13.97 9.73
N PRO A 831 17.90 14.76 8.82
CA PRO A 831 17.87 16.21 8.94
C PRO A 831 16.45 16.77 8.76
N ILE A 832 16.19 17.94 9.33
CA ILE A 832 14.93 18.67 9.13
C ILE A 832 15.10 19.59 7.92
N SER A 833 14.28 19.39 6.89
CA SER A 833 14.22 20.32 5.76
C SER A 833 13.72 21.69 6.22
N ARG A 834 14.37 22.76 5.77
CA ARG A 834 13.99 24.16 6.04
C ARG A 834 13.43 24.87 4.80
N GLY A 835 12.89 24.09 3.87
CA GLY A 835 12.33 24.57 2.61
C GLY A 835 12.75 23.71 1.43
N TRP A 836 11.96 23.78 0.37
CA TRP A 836 12.14 23.02 -0.88
C TRP A 836 12.36 23.91 -2.11
N ARG A 837 12.32 25.24 -1.95
CA ARG A 837 12.54 26.21 -3.04
C ARG A 837 14.03 26.51 -3.22
N GLU A 838 14.42 26.93 -4.41
CA GLU A 838 15.77 27.42 -4.69
C GLU A 838 16.10 28.59 -3.75
N GLY A 839 17.25 28.50 -3.05
CA GLY A 839 17.65 29.46 -2.01
C GLY A 839 17.17 29.14 -0.59
N SER A 840 16.46 28.02 -0.35
CA SER A 840 16.09 27.59 1.01
C SER A 840 17.35 27.32 1.86
N PRO A 841 17.34 27.62 3.19
CA PRO A 841 18.44 27.29 4.08
C PRO A 841 18.81 25.80 4.04
N PRO A 842 20.08 25.43 4.28
CA PRO A 842 20.48 24.03 4.32
C PRO A 842 19.68 23.26 5.39
N PRO A 843 19.40 21.97 5.21
CA PRO A 843 18.70 21.16 6.20
C PRO A 843 19.39 21.20 7.57
N LEU A 844 18.60 21.22 8.64
CA LEU A 844 19.10 21.20 10.01
C LEU A 844 19.52 19.78 10.38
N GLN A 845 20.78 19.58 10.77
CA GLN A 845 21.27 18.27 11.22
C GLN A 845 20.64 17.91 12.57
N THR A 846 20.37 16.63 12.82
CA THR A 846 19.67 16.20 14.05
C THR A 846 20.33 15.02 14.79
N PHE A 847 21.47 14.54 14.28
CA PHE A 847 22.29 13.56 14.99
C PHE A 847 22.91 14.19 16.25
N ALA A 848 23.26 13.35 17.23
CA ALA A 848 23.87 13.80 18.47
C ALA A 848 25.22 14.47 18.20
N ASN A 849 25.44 15.70 18.67
CA ASN A 849 26.73 16.39 18.50
C ASN A 849 27.86 15.62 19.20
N SER A 850 27.65 15.23 20.46
CA SER A 850 28.52 14.30 21.18
C SER A 850 27.71 13.43 22.13
N TYR A 851 28.11 12.17 22.29
CA TYR A 851 27.32 11.18 23.02
C TYR A 851 28.16 10.21 23.83
N GLU A 852 27.50 9.58 24.80
CA GLU A 852 27.90 8.34 25.47
C GLU A 852 26.75 7.33 25.36
N ILE A 853 27.10 6.09 25.00
CA ILE A 853 26.19 4.94 25.05
C ILE A 853 26.59 4.10 26.25
N LEU A 854 25.66 3.92 27.18
CA LEU A 854 25.88 3.26 28.45
C LEU A 854 24.98 2.03 28.59
N THR A 855 25.48 1.05 29.32
CA THR A 855 24.79 -0.20 29.60
C THR A 855 24.78 -0.51 31.09
N SER A 856 23.74 -1.16 31.59
CA SER A 856 23.66 -1.58 32.99
C SER A 856 22.83 -2.86 33.17
N LYS A 857 23.19 -3.67 34.17
CA LYS A 857 22.41 -4.85 34.59
C LYS A 857 21.38 -4.53 35.67
N ASP A 858 21.58 -3.44 36.41
CA ASP A 858 20.82 -3.10 37.62
C ASP A 858 20.26 -1.66 37.62
N GLY A 859 20.56 -0.87 36.58
CA GLY A 859 20.15 0.52 36.44
C GLY A 859 20.95 1.51 37.31
N LYS A 860 21.91 1.02 38.10
CA LYS A 860 22.72 1.80 39.05
C LYS A 860 24.18 1.88 38.63
N ASN A 861 24.76 0.74 38.26
CA ASN A 861 26.14 0.62 37.82
C ASN A 861 26.19 0.67 36.29
N TRP A 862 26.71 1.75 35.74
CA TRP A 862 26.74 1.99 34.29
C TRP A 862 28.16 1.81 33.73
N VAL A 863 28.24 1.10 32.60
CA VAL A 863 29.47 0.92 31.84
C VAL A 863 29.30 1.63 30.51
N VAL A 864 30.32 2.40 30.09
CA VAL A 864 30.34 3.03 28.76
C VAL A 864 30.65 1.95 27.73
N LEU A 865 29.73 1.74 26.80
CA LEU A 865 29.91 0.88 25.63
C LEU A 865 30.68 1.62 24.53
N ASP A 866 30.32 2.88 24.30
CA ASP A 866 30.91 3.72 23.28
C ASP A 866 30.73 5.21 23.61
N LYS A 867 31.61 6.07 23.07
CA LYS A 867 31.52 7.53 23.19
C LYS A 867 32.17 8.19 22.00
N GLY A 868 31.61 9.31 21.55
CA GLY A 868 32.15 10.03 20.40
C GLY A 868 31.36 11.27 20.03
N GLU A 869 31.64 11.75 18.83
CA GLU A 869 30.92 12.84 18.16
C GLU A 869 30.08 12.24 17.02
N GLY A 870 28.88 12.76 16.81
CA GLY A 870 28.07 12.36 15.66
C GLY A 870 28.60 13.04 14.41
N THR A 871 28.83 12.26 13.36
CA THR A 871 29.40 12.73 12.09
C THR A 871 28.48 12.51 10.89
N ASP A 872 27.44 11.69 11.05
CA ASP A 872 26.50 11.31 9.99
C ASP A 872 25.09 11.06 10.55
N GLN A 873 24.10 11.14 9.68
CA GLN A 873 22.69 10.84 9.97
C GLN A 873 22.44 9.35 10.22
N ASP A 874 23.26 8.45 9.68
CA ASP A 874 23.12 7.01 9.88
C ASP A 874 24.09 6.54 10.96
N PHE A 875 23.56 6.16 12.11
CA PHE A 875 24.34 5.66 13.23
C PHE A 875 24.36 4.14 13.23
N LYS A 876 25.55 3.54 13.31
CA LYS A 876 25.73 2.10 13.52
C LYS A 876 26.87 1.84 14.51
N LEU A 877 26.62 0.98 15.48
CA LEU A 877 27.62 0.51 16.43
C LEU A 877 27.48 -1.00 16.63
N ASP A 878 28.53 -1.74 16.25
CA ASP A 878 28.68 -3.17 16.54
C ASP A 878 29.66 -3.33 17.72
N PHE A 879 29.39 -4.26 18.64
CA PHE A 879 30.24 -4.52 19.81
C PHE A 879 30.23 -6.01 20.19
N ASN A 880 31.22 -6.43 20.97
CA ASN A 880 31.25 -7.78 21.54
C ASN A 880 29.99 -8.02 22.39
N PRO A 881 29.44 -9.23 22.45
CA PRO A 881 28.22 -9.51 23.19
C PRO A 881 28.25 -8.99 24.64
N VAL A 882 27.25 -8.19 25.02
CA VAL A 882 27.09 -7.65 26.37
C VAL A 882 25.73 -8.01 26.92
N THR A 883 25.72 -8.71 28.05
CA THR A 883 24.51 -8.96 28.83
C THR A 883 24.06 -7.69 29.54
N THR A 884 22.87 -7.18 29.22
CA THR A 884 22.33 -5.93 29.76
C THR A 884 20.83 -5.96 29.99
N LYS A 885 20.37 -5.19 30.98
CA LYS A 885 18.94 -4.90 31.22
C LYS A 885 18.58 -3.45 30.86
N PHE A 886 19.56 -2.56 30.79
CA PHE A 886 19.36 -1.14 30.50
C PHE A 886 20.36 -0.65 29.46
N LEU A 887 19.85 0.04 28.45
CA LEU A 887 20.64 0.75 27.46
C LEU A 887 20.29 2.24 27.52
N LYS A 888 21.29 3.11 27.60
CA LYS A 888 21.10 4.57 27.70
C LYS A 888 22.00 5.30 26.72
N PHE A 889 21.42 6.24 25.99
CA PHE A 889 22.11 7.18 25.13
C PHE A 889 22.06 8.53 25.83
N LYS A 890 23.20 9.19 25.99
CA LYS A 890 23.30 10.46 26.71
C LYS A 890 24.12 11.46 25.91
N LEU A 891 23.63 12.69 25.77
CA LEU A 891 24.38 13.79 25.17
C LEU A 891 25.44 14.32 26.14
N THR A 892 26.64 14.58 25.64
CA THR A 892 27.79 15.06 26.44
C THR A 892 28.21 16.49 26.13
N SER A 893 27.48 17.18 25.25
CA SER A 893 27.69 18.60 24.93
C SER A 893 26.37 19.33 24.74
N THR A 894 26.44 20.66 24.77
CA THR A 894 25.32 21.57 24.50
C THR A 894 25.59 22.34 23.22
N VAL A 895 24.62 22.36 22.31
CA VAL A 895 24.64 23.20 21.11
C VAL A 895 24.18 24.61 21.50
N LYS A 896 24.98 25.62 21.17
CA LYS A 896 24.75 27.03 21.55
C LYS A 896 24.14 27.89 20.43
N ASP A 897 24.04 27.37 19.21
CA ASP A 897 23.51 28.09 18.07
C ASP A 897 21.98 28.32 18.21
N GLU A 898 21.48 29.45 17.73
CA GLU A 898 20.07 29.88 17.84
C GLU A 898 19.07 29.09 16.98
N ASN A 899 19.45 27.96 16.39
CA ASN A 899 18.62 27.24 15.42
C ASN A 899 18.15 25.89 15.94
N GLU A 900 17.31 25.84 16.98
CA GLU A 900 16.49 24.68 17.42
C GLU A 900 16.99 23.27 17.01
N ILE A 901 18.28 22.93 17.17
CA ILE A 901 18.90 21.69 16.67
C ILE A 901 18.45 20.57 17.59
N PRO A 902 17.39 19.80 17.26
CA PRO A 902 16.91 18.79 18.16
C PRO A 902 17.70 17.51 17.95
N TRP A 903 17.75 16.67 18.98
CA TRP A 903 18.23 15.31 18.79
C TRP A 903 17.07 14.46 18.28
N ARG A 904 17.32 13.68 17.22
CA ARG A 904 16.36 12.73 16.66
C ARG A 904 16.92 11.32 16.61
N ILE A 905 16.07 10.34 16.90
CA ILE A 905 16.33 8.91 16.67
C ILE A 905 15.13 8.35 15.93
N ARG A 906 15.35 7.65 14.82
CA ARG A 906 14.32 6.99 14.05
C ARG A 906 14.81 5.63 13.56
N GLN A 907 13.89 4.69 13.35
CA GLN A 907 14.19 3.32 12.92
C GLN A 907 15.28 2.63 13.77
N LEU A 908 15.25 2.83 15.08
CA LEU A 908 16.16 2.19 16.02
C LEU A 908 16.01 0.67 15.97
N LYS A 909 17.10 0.00 15.63
CA LYS A 909 17.27 -1.45 15.64
C LYS A 909 18.29 -1.80 16.70
N LEU A 910 17.94 -2.75 17.55
CA LEU A 910 18.86 -3.40 18.46
C LEU A 910 19.14 -4.80 17.94
N TYR A 911 20.39 -5.22 18.00
CA TYR A 911 20.81 -6.56 17.57
C TYR A 911 21.25 -7.38 18.78
N ALA A 912 20.82 -8.64 18.82
CA ALA A 912 21.18 -9.59 19.85
C ALA A 912 21.52 -10.96 19.23
N LEU A 913 22.32 -11.76 19.94
CA LEU A 913 22.49 -13.16 19.60
C LEU A 913 21.28 -13.95 20.09
N ASN A 914 20.82 -14.89 19.28
CA ASN A 914 19.66 -15.72 19.61
C ASN A 914 20.08 -16.80 20.63
N THR A 915 20.19 -16.43 21.90
CA THR A 915 20.60 -17.33 22.98
C THR A 915 19.43 -18.05 23.66
N GLN A 916 18.20 -17.75 23.25
CA GLN A 916 17.02 -18.45 23.75
C GLN A 916 16.87 -19.81 23.05
N LYS A 917 17.11 -20.84 23.85
CA LYS A 917 16.95 -22.25 23.51
C LYS A 917 15.47 -22.68 23.57
N GLU A 918 14.54 -21.94 22.96
CA GLU A 918 13.13 -22.36 22.80
C GLU A 918 12.57 -21.83 21.46
N LEU A 919 12.47 -22.69 20.43
CA LEU A 919 11.25 -23.38 19.92
C LEU A 919 10.40 -22.45 19.03
N SER A 920 10.33 -22.68 17.71
CA SER A 920 9.36 -23.61 17.12
C SER A 920 8.05 -23.70 17.92
N LYS A 921 7.19 -22.69 17.80
CA LYS A 921 5.74 -22.82 17.91
C LYS A 921 5.10 -21.95 16.85
#